data_AF-A0A9P9EJD7-F1
#
_entry.id   AF-A0A9P9EJD7-F1
#
_cell.length_a   1.000
_cell.length_b   1.000
_cell.length_c   1.000
_cell.angle_alpha   90.00
_cell.angle_beta   90.00
_cell.angle_gamma   90.00
#
_symmetry.space_group_name_H-M   'P 1'
#
loop_
_entity.id
_entity.type
_entity.pdbx_description
1 polymer ?
#
loop_
_entity_poly.entity_id
_entity_poly.type
_entity_poly.pdbx_seq_one_letter_code
_entity_poly.pdbx_strand_id
1 'polypeptide(L)'
;MPSSTAETSAARGFPTIKHVRTFVTQGPGSGGDYHNVHGGHWLIDSKISTPMSQYEEYRKSRTSWGINVLGSFCVEIEATDGTKGFATGFGGPPACWLVAEHFERFLIGQDPRDTNHLFEQMYRGSMFYGRKGLPVAVISVIDLALWDLLGKIRNEPVYKLIGGTTRKRLNFYCTGPEPAAAKEMGFFGAKVPLPYGPGEGVEGLKKNVEFLRKHRESVGPDFPLMVDCYMSLNVPYTIEVVKATEDLNLNWWEECLSPDDTDGFEQIKRAHPRMKFTTGEHEYSRYGFRKLIEGRNLDILQPDVMWVGGLTELLKIAAMAAAYDIPVVPHASGPYSYHFVVSQSNSPFQEYLANSPDGKSVLPVFGDLFLNEPIPTKGYLDVSVLDKPGFGLELNPNARLIDATRILNPAPAKSLKAPEPEANNVEAAEKTTNGDLFSFCFIILPISYRHLSTPYISLFSPSPLPFPHSFITIQPLNSKVSKSFPSPSPKADYPATSQQTPKMAAVKDAINSALEALHLTGGQQGVPVTEPSEEQVKELKAKYEKAGQEQVFAFYDKLSTAEKAGIFEQLSKFNPDYINEITDRALNPPKAESTESKIEPLPDHATSSVLDSKSEDLAKWYESGLDLIAQNKVGVVLMAGGQGTRLGSSAPKGCFDIGLPSKKSLFQLQGERIAKVEQLAKKKHGKESVTVPWYVMTSGPTRGPTEKFFEENNYFGLKKENVFIFEQGVLPCISNEGKILLESKSKVAVAPDGNGGLYQALVQAGVVADLRKRGVEHIHAYCVDNCLVKVADPTFIGFSASKNVDIATKVVRKRNAKESVGLILQKNGRPDVVEYSEITTEDAEARDPKDSELLKFRAANIVNHYYSFNFLESIPEWANKLPHHVARKKIPYVNTETGETIKPEKPNGIKLEQFVFDCFPFLSLDKFACMEVKREDEFSPLKNARGTGEDDPDTSKKDITSQGAKWIQAAGGVVVSEGEDSGVEVSPLISYGGEGLDFLKDRTIKAPAVIEKEE
;
A
#
# COMPACT_ATOMS: atom_id res chain seq x y z
N MET A 1 -51.87 48.66 27.48
CA MET A 1 -50.97 48.09 26.46
C MET A 1 -50.07 47.09 27.17
N PRO A 2 -50.17 45.79 26.86
CA PRO A 2 -49.62 44.72 27.69
C PRO A 2 -48.10 44.63 27.54
N SER A 3 -47.41 44.36 28.65
CA SER A 3 -46.00 44.01 28.67
C SER A 3 -45.82 42.64 28.03
N SER A 4 -45.25 42.61 26.83
CA SER A 4 -44.87 41.38 26.15
C SER A 4 -43.83 40.63 26.99
N THR A 5 -44.20 39.44 27.42
CA THR A 5 -43.31 38.40 27.90
C THR A 5 -42.14 38.24 26.92
N ALA A 6 -40.93 38.39 27.43
CA ALA A 6 -39.73 38.00 26.70
C ALA A 6 -39.76 36.47 26.53
N GLU A 7 -40.25 36.01 25.38
CA GLU A 7 -40.00 34.66 24.91
C GLU A 7 -38.48 34.52 24.74
N THR A 8 -37.87 33.71 25.59
CA THR A 8 -36.57 33.11 25.34
C THR A 8 -36.66 32.38 24.00
N SER A 9 -36.15 33.01 22.95
CA SER A 9 -35.91 32.40 21.64
C SER A 9 -34.90 31.25 21.83
N ALA A 10 -35.39 30.09 22.25
CA ALA A 10 -34.74 28.83 21.97
C ALA A 10 -34.57 28.80 20.44
N ALA A 11 -33.32 28.74 19.96
CA ALA A 11 -33.05 28.61 18.54
C ALA A 11 -33.93 27.48 18.00
N ARG A 12 -34.75 27.76 16.96
CA ARG A 12 -35.60 26.73 16.34
C ARG A 12 -34.72 25.52 16.03
N GLY A 13 -35.12 24.34 16.49
CA GLY A 13 -34.44 23.10 16.13
C GLY A 13 -34.38 22.96 14.62
N PHE A 14 -33.23 22.57 14.08
CA PHE A 14 -33.09 22.29 12.65
C PHE A 14 -33.83 20.97 12.34
N PRO A 15 -34.54 20.85 11.21
CA PRO A 15 -35.23 19.62 10.85
C PRO A 15 -34.26 18.43 10.77
N THR A 16 -34.64 17.30 11.35
CA THR A 16 -33.87 16.04 11.26
C THR A 16 -34.43 15.16 10.16
N ILE A 17 -33.66 14.16 9.73
CA ILE A 17 -34.07 13.20 8.70
C ILE A 17 -35.15 12.28 9.28
N LYS A 18 -36.30 12.24 8.60
CA LYS A 18 -37.49 11.48 9.03
C LYS A 18 -37.67 10.20 8.22
N HIS A 19 -37.48 10.25 6.90
CA HIS A 19 -37.61 9.10 6.01
C HIS A 19 -36.56 9.11 4.91
N VAL A 20 -36.11 7.91 4.52
CA VAL A 20 -35.32 7.67 3.32
C VAL A 20 -36.12 6.73 2.43
N ARG A 21 -36.36 7.13 1.17
CA ARG A 21 -37.09 6.33 0.18
C ARG A 21 -36.24 6.13 -1.05
N THR A 22 -36.29 4.94 -1.63
CA THR A 22 -35.54 4.61 -2.84
C THR A 22 -36.45 4.16 -3.97
N PHE A 23 -36.04 4.48 -5.19
CA PHE A 23 -36.79 4.19 -6.40
C PHE A 23 -35.86 3.67 -7.49
N VAL A 24 -36.38 2.86 -8.40
CA VAL A 24 -35.73 2.57 -9.69
C VAL A 24 -36.53 3.20 -10.82
N THR A 25 -35.85 3.58 -11.91
CA THR A 25 -36.53 4.13 -13.10
C THR A 25 -37.11 3.00 -13.96
N GLN A 26 -38.29 3.22 -14.55
CA GLN A 26 -38.93 2.25 -15.42
C GLN A 26 -38.46 2.43 -16.87
N GLY A 27 -37.50 1.59 -17.28
CA GLY A 27 -36.98 1.55 -18.64
C GLY A 27 -35.73 2.40 -18.86
N PRO A 28 -35.12 2.31 -20.05
CA PRO A 28 -33.88 3.00 -20.37
C PRO A 28 -34.07 4.50 -20.65
N GLY A 29 -33.00 5.28 -20.53
CA GLY A 29 -32.93 6.70 -20.89
C GLY A 29 -33.36 7.68 -19.80
N SER A 30 -33.57 7.22 -18.56
CA SER A 30 -33.96 8.05 -17.43
C SER A 30 -33.13 7.72 -16.17
N GLY A 31 -32.63 8.74 -15.50
CA GLY A 31 -31.80 8.63 -14.29
C GLY A 31 -30.28 8.65 -14.53
N GLY A 32 -29.51 8.19 -13.55
CA GLY A 32 -28.05 8.36 -13.50
C GLY A 32 -27.18 7.24 -14.11
N ASP A 33 -27.75 6.19 -14.71
CA ASP A 33 -26.98 5.20 -15.49
C ASP A 33 -26.94 5.58 -16.98
N TYR A 34 -25.78 6.09 -17.42
CA TYR A 34 -25.54 6.52 -18.81
C TYR A 34 -25.64 5.41 -19.84
N HIS A 35 -25.43 4.16 -19.44
CA HIS A 35 -25.38 3.02 -20.36
C HIS A 35 -26.74 2.36 -20.52
N ASN A 36 -27.70 2.63 -19.63
CA ASN A 36 -29.04 2.11 -19.73
C ASN A 36 -29.88 2.94 -20.72
N VAL A 37 -29.55 2.83 -22.01
CA VAL A 37 -30.20 3.54 -23.13
C VAL A 37 -30.75 2.55 -24.17
N HIS A 38 -31.63 3.02 -25.07
CA HIS A 38 -32.13 2.20 -26.17
C HIS A 38 -31.05 1.92 -27.23
N GLY A 39 -31.20 0.80 -27.95
CA GLY A 39 -30.40 0.51 -29.14
C GLY A 39 -30.46 1.62 -30.18
N GLY A 40 -29.38 1.83 -30.91
CA GLY A 40 -29.10 2.96 -31.79
C GLY A 40 -28.35 4.10 -31.12
N HIS A 41 -28.09 4.02 -29.81
CA HIS A 41 -27.34 5.04 -29.08
C HIS A 41 -25.83 4.79 -29.16
N TRP A 42 -25.06 5.84 -29.46
CA TRP A 42 -23.60 5.73 -29.66
C TRP A 42 -22.87 5.12 -28.46
N LEU A 43 -23.28 5.46 -27.23
CA LEU A 43 -22.71 4.92 -25.99
C LEU A 43 -22.68 3.38 -25.90
N ILE A 44 -23.60 2.66 -26.56
CA ILE A 44 -23.68 1.20 -26.46
C ILE A 44 -23.42 0.46 -27.79
N ASP A 45 -23.71 1.12 -28.91
CA ASP A 45 -23.67 0.49 -30.24
C ASP A 45 -22.52 0.98 -31.13
N SER A 46 -21.84 2.07 -30.76
CA SER A 46 -20.60 2.45 -31.45
C SER A 46 -19.45 1.54 -31.03
N LYS A 47 -18.51 1.33 -31.95
CA LYS A 47 -17.28 0.60 -31.62
C LYS A 47 -16.41 1.48 -30.71
N ILE A 48 -16.36 1.12 -29.43
CA ILE A 48 -15.58 1.77 -28.38
C ILE A 48 -14.72 0.69 -27.72
N SER A 49 -13.45 1.00 -27.48
CA SER A 49 -12.53 0.13 -26.77
C SER A 49 -12.89 0.10 -25.29
N THR A 50 -12.89 -1.09 -24.69
CA THR A 50 -13.27 -1.34 -23.30
C THR A 50 -12.34 -2.39 -22.68
N PRO A 51 -12.37 -2.62 -21.36
CA PRO A 51 -11.60 -3.70 -20.73
C PRO A 51 -11.95 -5.09 -21.28
N MET A 52 -13.17 -5.24 -21.81
CA MET A 52 -13.65 -6.48 -22.42
C MET A 52 -13.27 -6.63 -23.90
N SER A 53 -12.70 -5.60 -24.53
CA SER A 53 -12.35 -5.63 -25.95
C SER A 53 -11.23 -6.63 -26.29
N GLN A 54 -10.50 -7.15 -25.30
CA GLN A 54 -9.55 -8.25 -25.54
C GLN A 54 -10.26 -9.56 -25.93
N TYR A 55 -11.51 -9.76 -25.50
CA TYR A 55 -12.33 -10.92 -25.80
C TYR A 55 -13.18 -10.66 -27.05
N GLU A 56 -12.99 -11.46 -28.09
CA GLU A 56 -13.57 -11.21 -29.42
C GLU A 56 -15.12 -11.21 -29.38
N GLU A 57 -15.71 -12.06 -28.56
CA GLU A 57 -17.15 -12.19 -28.38
C GLU A 57 -17.80 -10.95 -27.73
N TYR A 58 -17.06 -10.19 -26.91
CA TYR A 58 -17.56 -9.04 -26.18
C TYR A 58 -17.16 -7.68 -26.80
N ARG A 59 -16.24 -7.69 -27.77
CA ARG A 59 -15.66 -6.49 -28.39
C ARG A 59 -16.66 -5.64 -29.20
N LYS A 60 -17.72 -6.25 -29.74
CA LYS A 60 -18.62 -5.59 -30.71
C LYS A 60 -19.66 -4.67 -30.06
N SER A 61 -20.03 -4.92 -28.82
CA SER A 61 -21.09 -4.18 -28.14
C SER A 61 -20.85 -4.14 -26.64
N ARG A 62 -21.05 -2.96 -26.02
CA ARG A 62 -20.82 -2.78 -24.58
C ARG A 62 -21.90 -3.46 -23.73
N THR A 63 -23.09 -3.69 -24.28
CA THR A 63 -24.18 -4.40 -23.59
C THR A 63 -23.98 -5.91 -23.57
N SER A 64 -23.12 -6.46 -24.44
CA SER A 64 -22.88 -7.91 -24.52
C SER A 64 -22.31 -8.53 -23.24
N TRP A 65 -21.67 -7.72 -22.40
CA TRP A 65 -21.12 -8.12 -21.09
C TRP A 65 -21.84 -7.46 -19.90
N GLY A 66 -22.99 -6.82 -20.14
CA GLY A 66 -23.87 -6.33 -19.08
C GLY A 66 -23.46 -5.01 -18.43
N ILE A 67 -22.83 -4.09 -19.17
CA ILE A 67 -22.45 -2.75 -18.66
C ILE A 67 -23.62 -1.97 -18.02
N ASN A 68 -24.85 -2.21 -18.47
CA ASN A 68 -26.08 -1.54 -18.04
C ASN A 68 -26.97 -2.41 -17.14
N VAL A 69 -26.45 -3.51 -16.58
CA VAL A 69 -27.25 -4.50 -15.85
C VAL A 69 -27.85 -3.93 -14.56
N LEU A 70 -27.18 -2.96 -13.94
CA LEU A 70 -27.63 -2.38 -12.68
C LEU A 70 -28.77 -1.39 -12.93
N GLY A 71 -28.62 -0.47 -13.89
CA GLY A 71 -29.60 0.57 -14.14
C GLY A 71 -29.56 1.70 -13.09
N SER A 72 -30.42 2.69 -13.30
CA SER A 72 -30.53 3.86 -12.42
C SER A 72 -31.27 3.55 -11.13
N PHE A 73 -30.89 4.21 -10.04
CA PHE A 73 -31.69 4.32 -8.83
C PHE A 73 -31.77 5.77 -8.34
N CYS A 74 -32.74 6.06 -7.50
CA CYS A 74 -32.98 7.38 -6.93
C CYS A 74 -33.16 7.28 -5.41
N VAL A 75 -32.76 8.34 -4.70
CA VAL A 75 -32.93 8.50 -3.25
C VAL A 75 -33.73 9.78 -2.99
N GLU A 76 -34.81 9.66 -2.22
CA GLU A 76 -35.54 10.79 -1.62
C GLU A 76 -35.31 10.78 -0.11
N ILE A 77 -34.92 11.93 0.46
CA ILE A 77 -34.77 12.12 1.91
C ILE A 77 -35.77 13.18 2.36
N GLU A 78 -36.70 12.81 3.25
CA GLU A 78 -37.68 13.70 3.85
C GLU A 78 -37.23 14.12 5.26
N ALA A 79 -37.22 15.41 5.54
CA ALA A 79 -36.97 15.96 6.87
C ALA A 79 -38.25 16.09 7.72
N THR A 80 -38.12 16.33 9.02
CA THR A 80 -39.25 16.44 9.95
C THR A 80 -40.18 17.62 9.69
N ASP A 81 -39.74 18.62 8.94
CA ASP A 81 -40.57 19.75 8.46
C ASP A 81 -41.32 19.45 7.15
N GLY A 82 -41.11 18.27 6.57
CA GLY A 82 -41.70 17.83 5.31
C GLY A 82 -40.90 18.24 4.06
N THR A 83 -39.78 18.94 4.20
CA THR A 83 -38.88 19.26 3.08
C THR A 83 -38.22 18.00 2.54
N LYS A 84 -38.02 17.92 1.23
CA LYS A 84 -37.51 16.73 0.53
C LYS A 84 -36.32 17.03 -0.36
N GLY A 85 -35.22 16.33 -0.15
CA GLY A 85 -34.10 16.24 -1.09
C GLY A 85 -34.24 15.03 -2.00
N PHE A 86 -33.74 15.14 -3.23
CA PHE A 86 -33.80 14.07 -4.22
C PHE A 86 -32.53 14.00 -5.07
N ALA A 87 -32.00 12.80 -5.30
CA ALA A 87 -30.89 12.58 -6.22
C ALA A 87 -31.00 11.23 -6.95
N THR A 88 -30.26 11.10 -8.06
CA THR A 88 -30.13 9.87 -8.85
C THR A 88 -28.67 9.49 -9.09
N GLY A 89 -28.43 8.22 -9.40
CA GLY A 89 -27.15 7.65 -9.83
C GLY A 89 -27.37 6.25 -10.40
N PHE A 90 -26.30 5.45 -10.50
CA PHE A 90 -26.38 4.05 -10.94
C PHE A 90 -26.39 3.08 -9.75
N GLY A 91 -26.95 1.89 -9.94
CA GLY A 91 -26.88 0.80 -8.97
C GLY A 91 -28.16 0.00 -8.79
N GLY A 92 -29.28 0.47 -9.35
CA GLY A 92 -30.54 -0.26 -9.46
C GLY A 92 -31.06 -0.90 -8.16
N PRO A 93 -31.70 -2.09 -8.26
CA PRO A 93 -32.20 -2.80 -7.09
C PRO A 93 -31.14 -3.12 -6.01
N PRO A 94 -29.90 -3.54 -6.35
CA PRO A 94 -28.84 -3.73 -5.35
C PRO A 94 -28.53 -2.47 -4.53
N ALA A 95 -28.53 -1.30 -5.17
CA ALA A 95 -28.36 -0.02 -4.47
C ALA A 95 -29.51 0.24 -3.48
N CYS A 96 -30.76 0.03 -3.91
CA CYS A 96 -31.92 0.20 -3.03
C CYS A 96 -31.86 -0.73 -1.81
N TRP A 97 -31.40 -1.98 -2.00
CA TRP A 97 -31.20 -2.93 -0.90
C TRP A 97 -30.12 -2.44 0.07
N LEU A 98 -28.99 -1.93 -0.43
CA LEU A 98 -27.92 -1.37 0.42
C LEU A 98 -28.41 -0.16 1.25
N VAL A 99 -29.25 0.70 0.65
CA VAL A 99 -29.86 1.81 1.39
C VAL A 99 -30.73 1.27 2.52
N ALA A 100 -31.71 0.42 2.22
CA ALA A 100 -32.67 -0.08 3.20
C ALA A 100 -32.03 -0.96 4.29
N GLU A 101 -31.21 -1.93 3.90
CA GLU A 101 -30.68 -2.93 4.80
C GLU A 101 -29.41 -2.49 5.52
N HIS A 102 -28.74 -1.43 5.04
CA HIS A 102 -27.51 -0.96 5.68
C HIS A 102 -27.51 0.52 5.98
N PHE A 103 -27.60 1.41 5.00
CA PHE A 103 -27.27 2.83 5.23
C PHE A 103 -28.35 3.64 5.93
N GLU A 104 -29.63 3.27 5.81
CA GLU A 104 -30.76 3.98 6.43
C GLU A 104 -30.58 4.15 7.95
N ARG A 105 -30.02 3.15 8.63
CA ARG A 105 -29.77 3.16 10.09
C ARG A 105 -28.87 4.32 10.55
N PHE A 106 -28.04 4.85 9.66
CA PHE A 106 -27.15 5.97 9.95
C PHE A 106 -27.82 7.32 9.66
N LEU A 107 -28.95 7.34 8.96
CA LEU A 107 -29.60 8.56 8.47
C LEU A 107 -30.78 8.97 9.35
N ILE A 108 -31.64 8.01 9.74
CA ILE A 108 -32.88 8.33 10.45
C ILE A 108 -32.60 9.02 11.79
N GLY A 109 -33.29 10.14 12.03
CA GLY A 109 -33.18 10.96 13.23
C GLY A 109 -31.97 11.89 13.25
N GLN A 110 -31.06 11.82 12.28
CA GLN A 110 -29.86 12.66 12.24
C GLN A 110 -30.14 14.06 11.67
N ASP A 111 -29.28 15.01 12.00
CA ASP A 111 -29.26 16.33 11.39
C ASP A 111 -28.64 16.25 9.98
N PRO A 112 -29.34 16.65 8.91
CA PRO A 112 -28.81 16.54 7.56
C PRO A 112 -27.60 17.46 7.31
N ARG A 113 -27.30 18.41 8.21
CA ARG A 113 -26.10 19.27 8.13
C ARG A 113 -24.81 18.52 8.45
N ASP A 114 -24.90 17.39 9.13
CA ASP A 114 -23.75 16.60 9.57
C ASP A 114 -23.18 15.71 8.44
N THR A 115 -23.07 16.27 7.23
CA THR A 115 -22.71 15.53 6.00
C THR A 115 -21.41 14.75 6.14
N ASN A 116 -20.38 15.34 6.75
CA ASN A 116 -19.12 14.65 7.04
C ASN A 116 -19.32 13.45 7.98
N HIS A 117 -20.15 13.59 9.02
CA HIS A 117 -20.38 12.50 9.97
C HIS A 117 -21.16 11.36 9.32
N LEU A 118 -22.25 11.69 8.61
CA LEU A 118 -23.10 10.72 7.90
C LEU A 118 -22.30 9.96 6.84
N PHE A 119 -21.49 10.68 6.05
CA PHE A 119 -20.58 10.06 5.09
C PHE A 119 -19.61 9.10 5.78
N GLU A 120 -18.95 9.51 6.87
CA GLU A 120 -17.97 8.68 7.56
C GLU A 120 -18.60 7.44 8.21
N GLN A 121 -19.82 7.53 8.76
CA GLN A 121 -20.56 6.38 9.27
C GLN A 121 -20.86 5.37 8.17
N MET A 122 -21.40 5.83 7.03
CA MET A 122 -21.72 4.95 5.90
C MET A 122 -20.46 4.33 5.27
N TYR A 123 -19.41 5.14 5.04
CA TYR A 123 -18.15 4.67 4.45
C TYR A 123 -17.43 3.67 5.36
N ARG A 124 -17.23 4.02 6.65
CA ARG A 124 -16.58 3.09 7.61
C ARG A 124 -17.43 1.85 7.86
N GLY A 125 -18.75 2.00 7.95
CA GLY A 125 -19.67 0.88 8.14
C GLY A 125 -19.64 -0.13 7.00
N SER A 126 -19.34 0.31 5.77
CA SER A 126 -19.23 -0.56 4.60
C SER A 126 -17.80 -0.98 4.25
N MET A 127 -16.78 -0.50 4.98
CA MET A 127 -15.36 -0.62 4.60
C MET A 127 -14.86 -2.07 4.39
N PHE A 128 -15.48 -3.07 5.03
CA PHE A 128 -15.09 -4.48 4.84
C PHE A 128 -15.53 -5.06 3.48
N TYR A 129 -16.39 -4.37 2.72
CA TYR A 129 -16.85 -4.79 1.39
C TYR A 129 -17.01 -3.64 0.37
N GLY A 130 -16.86 -2.38 0.79
CA GLY A 130 -17.33 -1.21 0.06
C GLY A 130 -16.33 -0.06 -0.02
N ARG A 131 -15.02 -0.37 -0.13
CA ARG A 131 -13.97 0.66 -0.27
C ARG A 131 -13.93 1.34 -1.65
N LYS A 132 -14.48 0.68 -2.67
CA LYS A 132 -14.64 1.14 -4.06
C LYS A 132 -15.96 0.58 -4.62
N GLY A 133 -16.37 1.04 -5.80
CA GLY A 133 -17.49 0.45 -6.54
C GLY A 133 -18.86 0.76 -5.95
N LEU A 134 -19.80 -0.17 -6.11
CA LEU A 134 -21.22 0.06 -5.86
C LEU A 134 -21.54 0.66 -4.47
N PRO A 135 -20.99 0.20 -3.33
CA PRO A 135 -21.32 0.81 -2.04
C PRO A 135 -20.97 2.30 -1.95
N VAL A 136 -19.85 2.73 -2.54
CA VAL A 136 -19.45 4.15 -2.56
C VAL A 136 -20.33 4.96 -3.52
N ALA A 137 -20.72 4.38 -4.65
CA ALA A 137 -21.70 4.99 -5.55
C ALA A 137 -23.07 5.17 -4.86
N VAL A 138 -23.50 4.21 -4.05
CA VAL A 138 -24.73 4.35 -3.25
C VAL A 138 -24.62 5.50 -2.25
N ILE A 139 -23.51 5.59 -1.52
CA ILE A 139 -23.23 6.71 -0.60
C ILE A 139 -23.27 8.03 -1.34
N SER A 140 -22.78 8.09 -2.59
CA SER A 140 -22.78 9.31 -3.39
C SER A 140 -24.20 9.83 -3.65
N VAL A 141 -25.14 8.97 -4.01
CA VAL A 141 -26.52 9.40 -4.28
C VAL A 141 -27.24 9.81 -3.00
N ILE A 142 -26.97 9.13 -1.87
CA ILE A 142 -27.46 9.57 -0.55
C ILE A 142 -26.92 10.96 -0.21
N ASP A 143 -25.62 11.17 -0.35
CA ASP A 143 -24.95 12.44 -0.06
C ASP A 143 -25.49 13.58 -0.93
N LEU A 144 -25.68 13.33 -2.24
CA LEU A 144 -26.30 14.30 -3.14
C LEU A 144 -27.75 14.61 -2.73
N ALA A 145 -28.55 13.63 -2.31
CA ALA A 145 -29.90 13.89 -1.79
C ALA A 145 -29.89 14.71 -0.49
N LEU A 146 -28.88 14.52 0.38
CA LEU A 146 -28.67 15.35 1.57
C LEU A 146 -28.34 16.80 1.21
N TRP A 147 -27.45 17.03 0.24
CA TRP A 147 -27.12 18.38 -0.22
C TRP A 147 -28.30 19.09 -0.87
N ASP A 148 -29.12 18.37 -1.66
CA ASP A 148 -30.35 18.90 -2.22
C ASP A 148 -31.36 19.28 -1.12
N LEU A 149 -31.54 18.40 -0.11
CA LEU A 149 -32.38 18.65 1.06
C LEU A 149 -31.92 19.91 1.81
N LEU A 150 -30.62 20.02 2.09
CA LEU A 150 -30.03 21.16 2.79
C LEU A 150 -30.26 22.47 2.05
N GLY A 151 -30.03 22.49 0.73
CA GLY A 151 -30.30 23.66 -0.10
C GLY A 151 -31.76 24.07 -0.07
N LYS A 152 -32.69 23.11 -0.10
CA LYS A 152 -34.13 23.38 -0.01
C LYS A 152 -34.57 23.90 1.36
N ILE A 153 -34.09 23.29 2.47
CA ILE A 153 -34.39 23.77 3.83
C ILE A 153 -33.87 25.20 4.03
N ARG A 154 -32.69 25.50 3.50
CA ARG A 154 -32.06 26.83 3.60
C ARG A 154 -32.53 27.83 2.55
N ASN A 155 -33.31 27.38 1.56
CA ASN A 155 -33.69 28.16 0.39
C ASN A 155 -32.46 28.77 -0.34
N GLU A 156 -31.39 27.99 -0.48
CA GLU A 156 -30.13 28.37 -1.11
C GLU A 156 -29.67 27.31 -2.13
N PRO A 157 -29.04 27.71 -3.24
CA PRO A 157 -28.45 26.75 -4.17
C PRO A 157 -27.20 26.11 -3.58
N VAL A 158 -26.95 24.84 -3.89
CA VAL A 158 -25.83 24.06 -3.31
C VAL A 158 -24.47 24.74 -3.52
N TYR A 159 -24.24 25.39 -4.66
CA TYR A 159 -22.94 26.03 -4.93
C TYR A 159 -22.65 27.18 -3.96
N LYS A 160 -23.69 27.85 -3.42
CA LYS A 160 -23.54 28.88 -2.37
C LYS A 160 -23.18 28.27 -1.02
N LEU A 161 -23.70 27.08 -0.72
CA LEU A 161 -23.41 26.36 0.52
C LEU A 161 -21.97 25.85 0.61
N ILE A 162 -21.36 25.50 -0.52
CA ILE A 162 -20.03 24.83 -0.57
C ILE A 162 -18.86 25.74 -0.93
N GLY A 163 -19.07 27.06 -1.02
CA GLY A 163 -17.97 28.02 -1.26
C GLY A 163 -18.36 29.28 -2.04
N GLY A 164 -19.57 29.33 -2.61
CA GLY A 164 -19.99 30.44 -3.46
C GLY A 164 -19.57 30.23 -4.91
N THR A 165 -19.55 31.30 -5.72
CA THR A 165 -19.14 31.20 -7.13
C THR A 165 -17.77 31.83 -7.33
N THR A 166 -16.96 31.20 -8.16
CA THR A 166 -15.64 31.69 -8.62
C THR A 166 -15.72 32.28 -10.03
N ARG A 167 -16.86 32.16 -10.73
CA ARG A 167 -17.05 32.62 -12.11
C ARG A 167 -18.50 32.93 -12.45
N LYS A 168 -18.72 33.76 -13.47
CA LYS A 168 -20.08 34.08 -13.95
C LYS A 168 -20.58 33.13 -15.03
N ARG A 169 -19.67 32.42 -15.71
CA ARG A 169 -19.93 31.53 -16.84
C ARG A 169 -19.20 30.21 -16.64
N LEU A 170 -19.88 29.11 -16.91
CA LEU A 170 -19.34 27.75 -16.94
C LEU A 170 -19.19 27.29 -18.39
N ASN A 171 -17.98 26.91 -18.79
CA ASN A 171 -17.68 26.44 -20.15
C ASN A 171 -17.61 24.92 -20.19
N PHE A 172 -18.00 24.34 -21.32
CA PHE A 172 -18.04 22.90 -21.52
C PHE A 172 -17.20 22.44 -22.70
N TYR A 173 -16.58 21.27 -22.54
CA TYR A 173 -16.21 20.41 -23.67
C TYR A 173 -17.26 19.30 -23.79
N CYS A 174 -17.38 18.71 -24.98
CA CYS A 174 -18.36 17.67 -25.25
C CYS A 174 -17.70 16.30 -25.45
N THR A 175 -18.19 15.27 -24.79
CA THR A 175 -17.77 13.88 -24.98
C THR A 175 -18.78 13.17 -25.86
N GLY A 176 -18.32 12.64 -27.00
CA GLY A 176 -19.19 11.99 -27.97
C GLY A 176 -18.49 11.68 -29.30
N PRO A 177 -19.20 11.01 -30.22
CA PRO A 177 -18.63 10.51 -31.48
C PRO A 177 -18.47 11.59 -32.56
N GLU A 178 -19.11 12.75 -32.39
CA GLU A 178 -19.26 13.77 -33.45
C GLU A 178 -18.63 15.12 -33.05
N PRO A 179 -17.28 15.25 -33.12
CA PRO A 179 -16.58 16.44 -32.65
C PRO A 179 -16.86 17.69 -33.50
N ALA A 180 -17.22 17.52 -34.77
CA ALA A 180 -17.65 18.64 -35.63
C ALA A 180 -18.98 19.25 -35.15
N ALA A 181 -19.95 18.40 -34.77
CA ALA A 181 -21.21 18.87 -34.19
C ALA A 181 -20.97 19.57 -32.85
N ALA A 182 -20.08 19.04 -32.00
CA ALA A 182 -19.69 19.71 -30.76
C ALA A 182 -19.11 21.12 -31.02
N LYS A 183 -18.24 21.27 -32.02
CA LYS A 183 -17.68 22.56 -32.41
C LYS A 183 -18.77 23.53 -32.91
N GLU A 184 -19.69 23.06 -33.75
CA GLU A 184 -20.82 23.85 -34.26
C GLU A 184 -21.77 24.30 -33.13
N MET A 185 -21.98 23.43 -32.13
CA MET A 185 -22.74 23.75 -30.92
C MET A 185 -22.01 24.67 -29.95
N GLY A 186 -20.76 25.08 -30.24
CA GLY A 186 -20.02 26.09 -29.48
C GLY A 186 -19.25 25.58 -28.26
N PHE A 187 -19.12 24.25 -28.08
CA PHE A 187 -18.25 23.68 -27.05
C PHE A 187 -16.79 24.09 -27.31
N PHE A 188 -15.99 24.27 -26.27
CA PHE A 188 -14.59 24.72 -26.44
C PHE A 188 -13.66 23.60 -26.94
N GLY A 189 -14.10 22.34 -26.85
CA GLY A 189 -13.35 21.16 -27.27
C GLY A 189 -14.27 19.93 -27.35
N ALA A 190 -13.74 18.83 -27.89
CA ALA A 190 -14.43 17.55 -27.95
C ALA A 190 -13.54 16.39 -27.53
N LYS A 191 -14.10 15.40 -26.83
CA LYS A 191 -13.44 14.14 -26.46
C LYS A 191 -14.10 12.98 -27.18
N VAL A 192 -13.35 12.26 -28.01
CA VAL A 192 -13.87 11.16 -28.82
C VAL A 192 -13.51 9.79 -28.21
N PRO A 193 -14.43 8.81 -28.20
CA PRO A 193 -14.15 7.48 -27.67
C PRO A 193 -13.30 6.67 -28.64
N LEU A 194 -12.20 6.11 -28.15
CA LEU A 194 -11.23 5.36 -28.95
C LEU A 194 -11.82 3.98 -29.35
N PRO A 195 -11.78 3.58 -30.63
CA PRO A 195 -12.47 2.37 -31.08
C PRO A 195 -11.71 1.04 -30.91
N TYR A 196 -10.38 1.03 -30.87
CA TYR A 196 -9.57 -0.20 -30.85
C TYR A 196 -8.64 -0.26 -29.63
N GLY A 197 -8.37 -1.47 -29.12
CA GLY A 197 -7.54 -1.69 -27.93
C GLY A 197 -6.35 -2.65 -28.17
N PRO A 198 -5.58 -2.99 -27.12
CA PRO A 198 -4.37 -3.81 -27.23
C PRO A 198 -4.60 -5.21 -27.81
N GLY A 199 -5.77 -5.82 -27.56
CA GLY A 199 -6.13 -7.13 -28.10
C GLY A 199 -6.30 -7.17 -29.64
N GLU A 200 -6.31 -6.01 -30.31
CA GLU A 200 -6.32 -5.91 -31.78
C GLU A 200 -4.93 -5.61 -32.37
N GLY A 201 -3.91 -5.54 -31.51
CA GLY A 201 -2.50 -5.40 -31.89
C GLY A 201 -2.19 -4.18 -32.76
N VAL A 202 -1.17 -4.32 -33.60
CA VAL A 202 -0.66 -3.24 -34.48
C VAL A 202 -1.72 -2.78 -35.49
N GLU A 203 -2.58 -3.68 -35.96
CA GLU A 203 -3.65 -3.31 -36.90
C GLU A 203 -4.74 -2.47 -36.23
N GLY A 204 -5.10 -2.77 -34.97
CA GLY A 204 -5.95 -1.90 -34.15
C GLY A 204 -5.33 -0.52 -33.96
N LEU A 205 -4.02 -0.47 -33.67
CA LEU A 205 -3.30 0.80 -33.50
C LEU A 205 -3.34 1.66 -34.76
N LYS A 206 -3.06 1.09 -35.94
CA LYS A 206 -3.14 1.81 -37.21
C LYS A 206 -4.53 2.39 -37.46
N LYS A 207 -5.58 1.62 -37.14
CA LYS A 207 -6.98 2.08 -37.28
C LYS A 207 -7.32 3.19 -36.29
N ASN A 208 -6.79 3.15 -35.07
CA ASN A 208 -6.90 4.27 -34.12
C ASN A 208 -6.23 5.55 -34.67
N VAL A 209 -5.04 5.44 -35.26
CA VAL A 209 -4.35 6.58 -35.87
C VAL A 209 -5.18 7.18 -37.02
N GLU A 210 -5.75 6.34 -37.90
CA GLU A 210 -6.63 6.79 -38.98
C GLU A 210 -7.92 7.45 -38.45
N PHE A 211 -8.55 6.83 -37.44
CA PHE A 211 -9.73 7.35 -36.77
C PHE A 211 -9.49 8.75 -36.19
N LEU A 212 -8.41 8.92 -35.42
CA LEU A 212 -8.06 10.20 -34.81
C LEU A 212 -7.69 11.26 -35.86
N ARG A 213 -7.00 10.86 -36.94
CA ARG A 213 -6.67 11.78 -38.05
C ARG A 213 -7.93 12.31 -38.73
N LYS A 214 -8.91 11.44 -39.01
CA LYS A 214 -10.20 11.83 -39.59
C LYS A 214 -10.95 12.82 -38.70
N HIS A 215 -10.97 12.58 -37.38
CA HIS A 215 -11.60 13.51 -36.44
C HIS A 215 -10.85 14.84 -36.32
N ARG A 216 -9.51 14.83 -36.37
CA ARG A 216 -8.70 16.05 -36.44
C ARG A 216 -9.02 16.86 -37.71
N GLU A 217 -9.12 16.21 -38.87
CA GLU A 217 -9.48 16.86 -40.13
C GLU A 217 -10.87 17.51 -40.09
N SER A 218 -11.85 16.89 -39.42
CA SER A 218 -13.22 17.42 -39.37
C SER A 218 -13.38 18.67 -38.50
N VAL A 219 -12.49 18.89 -37.53
CA VAL A 219 -12.55 20.07 -36.64
C VAL A 219 -11.44 21.10 -36.90
N GLY A 220 -10.45 20.76 -37.72
CA GLY A 220 -9.31 21.60 -38.02
C GLY A 220 -8.19 21.54 -36.95
N PRO A 221 -7.07 22.24 -37.18
CA PRO A 221 -5.84 22.07 -36.39
C PRO A 221 -5.92 22.62 -34.95
N ASP A 222 -6.74 23.66 -34.74
CA ASP A 222 -6.71 24.45 -33.50
C ASP A 222 -7.80 24.09 -32.49
N PHE A 223 -8.82 23.34 -32.91
CA PHE A 223 -9.90 22.95 -32.01
C PHE A 223 -9.39 21.88 -31.01
N PRO A 224 -9.49 22.09 -29.69
CA PRO A 224 -9.10 21.08 -28.71
C PRO A 224 -9.83 19.75 -28.93
N LEU A 225 -9.05 18.70 -29.22
CA LEU A 225 -9.54 17.35 -29.42
C LEU A 225 -8.86 16.43 -28.40
N MET A 226 -9.64 15.62 -27.71
CA MET A 226 -9.22 14.74 -26.63
C MET A 226 -9.66 13.31 -26.93
N VAL A 227 -9.07 12.34 -26.23
CA VAL A 227 -9.34 10.91 -26.45
C VAL A 227 -9.81 10.27 -25.16
N ASP A 228 -10.92 9.55 -25.22
CA ASP A 228 -11.43 8.70 -24.14
C ASP A 228 -11.10 7.24 -24.45
N CYS A 229 -10.44 6.56 -23.50
CA CYS A 229 -10.00 5.18 -23.66
C CYS A 229 -10.76 4.17 -22.80
N TYR A 230 -11.64 4.60 -21.89
CA TYR A 230 -12.47 3.75 -21.03
C TYR A 230 -11.73 2.53 -20.44
N MET A 231 -10.62 2.75 -19.72
CA MET A 231 -9.79 1.73 -19.05
C MET A 231 -9.21 0.62 -19.95
N SER A 232 -9.17 0.81 -21.26
CA SER A 232 -9.02 -0.31 -22.20
C SER A 232 -7.60 -0.58 -22.71
N LEU A 233 -6.66 0.35 -22.49
CA LEU A 233 -5.28 0.24 -22.96
C LEU A 233 -4.35 -0.29 -21.86
N ASN A 234 -3.12 -0.59 -22.25
CA ASN A 234 -2.02 -0.87 -21.34
C ASN A 234 -0.86 0.09 -21.61
N VAL A 235 0.15 0.10 -20.73
CA VAL A 235 1.28 1.05 -20.84
C VAL A 235 1.97 0.98 -22.21
N PRO A 236 2.39 -0.19 -22.75
CA PRO A 236 3.05 -0.23 -24.05
C PRO A 236 2.18 0.29 -25.20
N TYR A 237 0.91 -0.12 -25.28
CA TYR A 237 0.02 0.30 -26.35
C TYR A 237 -0.26 1.81 -26.28
N THR A 238 -0.45 2.35 -25.08
CA THR A 238 -0.65 3.78 -24.85
C THR A 238 0.57 4.57 -25.34
N ILE A 239 1.78 4.14 -24.98
CA ILE A 239 3.01 4.80 -25.44
C ILE A 239 3.09 4.83 -26.97
N GLU A 240 2.83 3.70 -27.63
CA GLU A 240 2.93 3.60 -29.09
C GLU A 240 1.84 4.40 -29.82
N VAL A 241 0.59 4.37 -29.36
CA VAL A 241 -0.50 5.12 -30.02
C VAL A 241 -0.36 6.62 -29.83
N VAL A 242 0.07 7.08 -28.65
CA VAL A 242 0.34 8.51 -28.41
C VAL A 242 1.47 8.98 -29.31
N LYS A 243 2.56 8.20 -29.41
CA LYS A 243 3.70 8.49 -30.29
C LYS A 243 3.27 8.58 -31.76
N ALA A 244 2.43 7.65 -32.21
CA ALA A 244 1.95 7.59 -33.59
C ALA A 244 0.96 8.71 -33.96
N THR A 245 0.52 9.52 -32.99
CA THR A 245 -0.47 10.59 -33.16
C THR A 245 0.02 11.95 -32.64
N GLU A 246 1.32 12.10 -32.36
CA GLU A 246 1.90 13.37 -31.90
C GLU A 246 1.66 14.52 -32.90
N ASP A 247 1.57 14.22 -34.19
CA ASP A 247 1.27 15.19 -35.26
C ASP A 247 -0.17 15.72 -35.22
N LEU A 248 -1.08 15.05 -34.51
CA LEU A 248 -2.50 15.39 -34.46
C LEU A 248 -2.86 16.44 -33.40
N ASN A 249 -1.89 16.95 -32.63
CA ASN A 249 -2.11 18.01 -31.63
C ASN A 249 -3.27 17.69 -30.66
N LEU A 250 -3.31 16.46 -30.14
CA LEU A 250 -4.33 16.04 -29.16
C LEU A 250 -4.09 16.74 -27.82
N ASN A 251 -5.15 17.19 -27.16
CA ASN A 251 -5.05 18.00 -25.95
C ASN A 251 -4.85 17.15 -24.68
N TRP A 252 -5.49 15.99 -24.57
CA TRP A 252 -5.19 14.97 -23.55
C TRP A 252 -5.71 13.58 -23.94
N TRP A 253 -5.21 12.57 -23.22
CA TRP A 253 -5.70 11.20 -23.23
C TRP A 253 -6.29 10.84 -21.86
N GLU A 254 -7.52 10.34 -21.85
CA GLU A 254 -8.28 10.02 -20.66
C GLU A 254 -8.38 8.52 -20.43
N GLU A 255 -8.21 8.13 -19.16
CA GLU A 255 -8.44 6.80 -18.61
C GLU A 255 -7.89 5.68 -19.50
N CYS A 256 -6.64 5.85 -19.94
CA CYS A 256 -5.97 4.90 -20.83
C CYS A 256 -5.83 3.52 -20.18
N LEU A 257 -5.49 3.49 -18.90
CA LEU A 257 -5.11 2.28 -18.18
C LEU A 257 -6.24 1.79 -17.29
N SER A 258 -6.12 0.55 -16.81
CA SER A 258 -6.94 0.05 -15.70
C SER A 258 -6.88 1.05 -14.52
N PRO A 259 -8.00 1.30 -13.80
CA PRO A 259 -8.00 2.18 -12.62
C PRO A 259 -7.07 1.69 -11.51
N ASP A 260 -6.75 0.39 -11.49
CA ASP A 260 -5.81 -0.19 -10.52
C ASP A 260 -4.33 -0.05 -10.96
N ASP A 261 -4.06 0.32 -12.22
CA ASP A 261 -2.71 0.60 -12.74
C ASP A 261 -2.36 2.09 -12.62
N THR A 262 -2.34 2.59 -11.39
CA THR A 262 -1.94 3.98 -11.11
C THR A 262 -0.47 4.24 -11.43
N ASP A 263 0.37 3.22 -11.32
CA ASP A 263 1.82 3.33 -11.44
C ASP A 263 2.22 3.37 -12.94
N GLY A 264 1.42 2.76 -13.82
CA GLY A 264 1.54 2.88 -15.26
C GLY A 264 1.38 4.32 -15.77
N PHE A 265 0.64 5.19 -15.07
CA PHE A 265 0.56 6.61 -15.42
C PHE A 265 1.93 7.31 -15.28
N GLU A 266 2.78 6.89 -14.35
CA GLU A 266 4.17 7.39 -14.27
C GLU A 266 4.96 7.01 -15.52
N GLN A 267 4.79 5.78 -15.99
CA GLN A 267 5.51 5.26 -17.17
C GLN A 267 5.09 6.00 -18.45
N ILE A 268 3.79 6.17 -18.69
CA ILE A 268 3.31 6.91 -19.87
C ILE A 268 3.65 8.40 -19.80
N LYS A 269 3.60 9.02 -18.60
CA LYS A 269 4.01 10.42 -18.42
C LYS A 269 5.51 10.59 -18.66
N ARG A 270 6.34 9.63 -18.22
CA ARG A 270 7.79 9.63 -18.49
C ARG A 270 8.10 9.48 -19.98
N ALA A 271 7.35 8.64 -20.69
CA ALA A 271 7.49 8.47 -22.14
C ALA A 271 7.02 9.71 -22.91
N HIS A 272 5.96 10.36 -22.43
CA HIS A 272 5.29 11.49 -23.09
C HIS A 272 5.14 12.70 -22.15
N PRO A 273 6.25 13.35 -21.74
CA PRO A 273 6.24 14.35 -20.66
C PRO A 273 5.44 15.62 -20.98
N ARG A 274 5.21 15.90 -22.27
CA ARG A 274 4.41 17.05 -22.73
C ARG A 274 2.95 16.70 -23.00
N MET A 275 2.61 15.42 -23.13
CA MET A 275 1.23 15.00 -23.32
C MET A 275 0.50 15.08 -21.98
N LYS A 276 -0.76 15.50 -22.03
CA LYS A 276 -1.61 15.51 -20.84
C LYS A 276 -2.32 14.17 -20.70
N PHE A 277 -2.32 13.65 -19.48
CA PHE A 277 -3.05 12.45 -19.12
C PHE A 277 -4.04 12.75 -18.01
N THR A 278 -5.24 12.20 -18.14
CA THR A 278 -6.34 12.42 -17.20
C THR A 278 -6.96 11.07 -16.83
N THR A 279 -7.50 10.97 -15.61
CA THR A 279 -8.21 9.77 -15.12
C THR A 279 -8.99 10.11 -13.84
N GLY A 280 -9.78 9.17 -13.35
CA GLY A 280 -10.37 9.21 -12.02
C GLY A 280 -11.87 8.93 -12.00
N GLU A 281 -12.54 8.76 -13.15
CA GLU A 281 -13.98 8.50 -13.15
C GLU A 281 -14.29 7.19 -12.42
N HIS A 282 -13.51 6.13 -12.66
CA HIS A 282 -13.64 4.84 -11.99
C HIS A 282 -12.77 4.68 -10.73
N GLU A 283 -12.28 5.78 -10.14
CA GLU A 283 -11.60 5.77 -8.84
C GLU A 283 -12.49 6.37 -7.74
N TYR A 284 -12.34 5.89 -6.51
CA TYR A 284 -13.29 6.12 -5.42
C TYR A 284 -12.61 6.64 -4.17
N SER A 285 -13.32 7.53 -3.45
CA SER A 285 -12.90 8.14 -2.18
C SER A 285 -11.60 8.94 -2.24
N ARG A 286 -11.35 9.75 -1.22
CA ARG A 286 -10.08 10.46 -1.05
C ARG A 286 -8.87 9.53 -1.01
N TYR A 287 -9.03 8.27 -0.61
CA TYR A 287 -7.91 7.34 -0.48
C TYR A 287 -7.38 6.87 -1.83
N GLY A 288 -8.27 6.61 -2.80
CA GLY A 288 -7.89 6.30 -4.18
C GLY A 288 -7.24 7.52 -4.84
N PHE A 289 -7.90 8.67 -4.75
CA PHE A 289 -7.40 9.93 -5.31
C PHE A 289 -6.09 10.39 -4.71
N ARG A 290 -5.81 10.12 -3.42
CA ARG A 290 -4.50 10.39 -2.83
C ARG A 290 -3.37 9.74 -3.64
N LYS A 291 -3.52 8.49 -4.08
CA LYS A 291 -2.50 7.79 -4.88
C LYS A 291 -2.30 8.46 -6.25
N LEU A 292 -3.39 8.93 -6.87
CA LEU A 292 -3.34 9.67 -8.14
C LEU A 292 -2.68 11.06 -8.00
N ILE A 293 -2.84 11.71 -6.85
CA ILE A 293 -2.30 13.05 -6.57
C ILE A 293 -0.80 13.02 -6.22
N GLU A 294 -0.38 12.11 -5.34
CA GLU A 294 0.97 12.08 -4.77
C GLU A 294 2.08 12.00 -5.83
N GLY A 295 1.85 11.24 -6.90
CA GLY A 295 2.82 11.08 -8.00
C GLY A 295 2.89 12.25 -8.97
N ARG A 296 1.90 13.16 -8.99
CA ARG A 296 1.76 14.27 -9.95
C ARG A 296 1.94 13.86 -11.43
N ASN A 297 1.52 12.64 -11.76
CA ASN A 297 1.64 12.08 -13.12
C ASN A 297 0.45 12.44 -14.02
N LEU A 298 -0.63 12.94 -13.43
CA LEU A 298 -1.88 13.32 -14.09
C LEU A 298 -2.01 14.83 -14.12
N ASP A 299 -2.54 15.34 -15.24
CA ASP A 299 -2.68 16.77 -15.50
C ASP A 299 -4.06 17.30 -15.10
N ILE A 300 -5.09 16.43 -15.07
CA ILE A 300 -6.45 16.72 -14.61
C ILE A 300 -7.02 15.46 -13.96
N LEU A 301 -7.68 15.61 -12.82
CA LEU A 301 -8.42 14.54 -12.14
C LEU A 301 -9.91 14.64 -12.46
N GLN A 302 -10.54 13.50 -12.76
CA GLN A 302 -11.93 13.47 -13.25
C GLN A 302 -12.86 12.55 -12.43
N PRO A 303 -13.03 12.78 -11.12
CA PRO A 303 -13.99 12.01 -10.32
C PRO A 303 -15.43 12.17 -10.85
N ASP A 304 -16.21 11.09 -10.91
CA ASP A 304 -17.66 11.21 -11.10
C ASP A 304 -18.33 11.43 -9.74
N VAL A 305 -19.07 12.53 -9.57
CA VAL A 305 -19.67 12.88 -8.26
C VAL A 305 -20.78 11.91 -7.84
N MET A 306 -21.39 11.18 -8.78
CA MET A 306 -22.36 10.13 -8.47
C MET A 306 -21.69 8.81 -8.06
N TRP A 307 -20.37 8.67 -8.20
CA TRP A 307 -19.65 7.43 -7.94
C TRP A 307 -18.63 7.55 -6.80
N VAL A 308 -17.94 8.71 -6.69
CA VAL A 308 -16.74 8.89 -5.84
C VAL A 308 -16.98 8.92 -4.33
N GLY A 309 -18.22 9.12 -3.90
CA GLY A 309 -18.64 9.34 -2.52
C GLY A 309 -19.53 10.56 -2.31
N GLY A 310 -20.01 11.17 -3.41
CA GLY A 310 -20.86 12.35 -3.37
C GLY A 310 -20.08 13.66 -3.31
N LEU A 311 -20.82 14.74 -3.11
CA LEU A 311 -20.26 16.09 -3.07
C LEU A 311 -19.36 16.29 -1.84
N THR A 312 -19.72 15.67 -0.70
CA THR A 312 -18.92 15.75 0.53
C THR A 312 -17.51 15.18 0.33
N GLU A 313 -17.39 14.02 -0.31
CA GLU A 313 -16.09 13.40 -0.55
C GLU A 313 -15.33 14.08 -1.69
N LEU A 314 -16.04 14.53 -2.73
CA LEU A 314 -15.46 15.30 -3.82
C LEU A 314 -14.81 16.61 -3.34
N LEU A 315 -15.41 17.32 -2.38
CA LEU A 315 -14.82 18.52 -1.79
C LEU A 315 -13.47 18.22 -1.09
N LYS A 316 -13.34 17.07 -0.43
CA LYS A 316 -12.07 16.64 0.18
C LYS A 316 -11.02 16.33 -0.88
N ILE A 317 -11.41 15.67 -1.97
CA ILE A 317 -10.53 15.38 -3.11
C ILE A 317 -10.05 16.67 -3.76
N ALA A 318 -10.95 17.62 -3.99
CA ALA A 318 -10.64 18.93 -4.54
C ALA A 318 -9.62 19.69 -3.70
N ALA A 319 -9.80 19.68 -2.37
CA ALA A 319 -8.87 20.31 -1.43
C ALA A 319 -7.48 19.65 -1.45
N MET A 320 -7.41 18.31 -1.52
CA MET A 320 -6.12 17.61 -1.65
C MET A 320 -5.43 17.94 -2.98
N ALA A 321 -6.16 17.91 -4.09
CA ALA A 321 -5.61 18.20 -5.42
C ALA A 321 -5.14 19.65 -5.55
N ALA A 322 -5.86 20.59 -4.92
CA ALA A 322 -5.49 22.00 -4.87
C ALA A 322 -4.12 22.24 -4.22
N ALA A 323 -3.74 21.44 -3.20
CA ALA A 323 -2.42 21.53 -2.58
C ALA A 323 -1.25 21.16 -3.52
N TYR A 324 -1.54 20.53 -4.66
CA TYR A 324 -0.58 20.13 -5.69
C TYR A 324 -0.74 20.89 -7.01
N ASP A 325 -1.61 21.91 -7.04
CA ASP A 325 -2.01 22.66 -8.22
C ASP A 325 -2.60 21.78 -9.35
N ILE A 326 -3.25 20.66 -8.98
CA ILE A 326 -3.87 19.74 -9.94
C ILE A 326 -5.36 20.14 -10.11
N PRO A 327 -5.81 20.44 -11.34
CA PRO A 327 -7.21 20.69 -11.63
C PRO A 327 -8.10 19.46 -11.37
N VAL A 328 -9.31 19.71 -10.87
CA VAL A 328 -10.35 18.69 -10.72
C VAL A 328 -11.53 19.07 -11.61
N VAL A 329 -11.84 18.25 -12.60
CA VAL A 329 -12.94 18.45 -13.56
C VAL A 329 -13.80 17.19 -13.53
N PRO A 330 -14.90 17.17 -12.77
CA PRO A 330 -15.69 15.96 -12.61
C PRO A 330 -16.18 15.38 -13.93
N HIS A 331 -16.17 14.04 -14.02
CA HIS A 331 -16.76 13.31 -15.12
C HIS A 331 -18.28 13.53 -15.10
N ALA A 332 -18.83 14.00 -16.22
CA ALA A 332 -20.27 14.21 -16.45
C ALA A 332 -21.09 14.69 -15.21
N SER A 333 -22.05 13.86 -14.75
CA SER A 333 -23.00 14.05 -13.63
C SER A 333 -23.89 15.29 -13.62
N GLY A 334 -24.00 16.00 -14.75
CA GLY A 334 -24.98 17.08 -14.92
C GLY A 334 -24.89 18.15 -13.82
N PRO A 335 -26.03 18.72 -13.37
CA PRO A 335 -26.07 19.79 -12.38
C PRO A 335 -25.35 19.51 -11.06
N TYR A 336 -25.17 18.24 -10.66
CA TYR A 336 -24.39 17.90 -9.46
C TYR A 336 -22.94 18.40 -9.59
N SER A 337 -22.30 18.09 -10.72
CA SER A 337 -20.95 18.56 -11.04
C SER A 337 -20.92 20.06 -11.30
N TYR A 338 -21.97 20.64 -11.88
CA TYR A 338 -21.98 22.07 -12.22
C TYR A 338 -21.88 22.94 -10.97
N HIS A 339 -22.66 22.60 -9.94
CA HIS A 339 -22.63 23.30 -8.64
C HIS A 339 -21.24 23.18 -7.99
N PHE A 340 -20.61 22.01 -8.06
CA PHE A 340 -19.23 21.83 -7.61
C PHE A 340 -18.27 22.73 -8.40
N VAL A 341 -18.22 22.58 -9.73
CA VAL A 341 -17.22 23.25 -10.56
C VAL A 341 -17.27 24.76 -10.35
N VAL A 342 -18.45 25.41 -10.42
CA VAL A 342 -18.56 26.87 -10.29
C VAL A 342 -18.08 27.39 -8.93
N SER A 343 -18.05 26.53 -7.91
CA SER A 343 -17.60 26.89 -6.56
C SER A 343 -16.11 26.69 -6.30
N GLN A 344 -15.41 25.91 -7.12
CA GLN A 344 -14.01 25.58 -6.90
C GLN A 344 -13.08 26.35 -7.84
N SER A 345 -12.00 26.91 -7.29
CA SER A 345 -11.01 27.68 -8.04
C SER A 345 -10.11 26.80 -8.91
N ASN A 346 -9.86 25.55 -8.51
CA ASN A 346 -9.09 24.57 -9.28
C ASN A 346 -9.96 23.73 -10.24
N SER A 347 -11.18 24.16 -10.53
CA SER A 347 -12.08 23.50 -11.49
C SER A 347 -12.46 24.47 -12.61
N PRO A 348 -11.67 24.55 -13.69
CA PRO A 348 -11.80 25.65 -14.67
C PRO A 348 -12.98 25.51 -15.65
N PHE A 349 -13.42 24.28 -15.92
CA PHE A 349 -14.47 23.95 -16.88
C PHE A 349 -15.15 22.64 -16.47
N GLN A 350 -16.15 22.21 -17.24
CA GLN A 350 -16.92 21.00 -16.99
C GLN A 350 -17.05 20.15 -18.26
N GLU A 351 -17.15 18.83 -18.07
CA GLU A 351 -17.54 17.91 -19.13
C GLU A 351 -19.05 17.91 -19.37
N TYR A 352 -19.44 17.81 -20.64
CA TYR A 352 -20.78 17.43 -21.03
C TYR A 352 -20.77 16.15 -21.86
N LEU A 353 -21.47 15.11 -21.41
CA LEU A 353 -21.64 13.87 -22.16
C LEU A 353 -22.80 14.02 -23.16
N ALA A 354 -22.54 13.79 -24.46
CA ALA A 354 -23.56 13.92 -25.50
C ALA A 354 -24.65 12.85 -25.34
N ASN A 355 -25.77 13.21 -24.72
CA ASN A 355 -26.83 12.26 -24.41
C ASN A 355 -27.82 12.01 -25.58
N SER A 356 -27.61 12.65 -26.73
CA SER A 356 -28.37 12.33 -27.95
C SER A 356 -27.84 11.04 -28.60
N PRO A 357 -28.71 10.14 -29.10
CA PRO A 357 -28.27 8.87 -29.69
C PRO A 357 -27.21 8.98 -30.79
N ASP A 358 -27.27 10.04 -31.60
CA ASP A 358 -26.33 10.32 -32.69
C ASP A 358 -25.12 11.17 -32.27
N GLY A 359 -25.09 11.66 -31.02
CA GLY A 359 -24.06 12.56 -30.50
C GLY A 359 -24.10 13.99 -31.05
N LYS A 360 -25.17 14.42 -31.75
CA LYS A 360 -25.23 15.70 -32.48
C LYS A 360 -26.05 16.78 -31.79
N SER A 361 -26.66 16.51 -30.64
CA SER A 361 -27.47 17.48 -29.92
C SER A 361 -27.29 17.39 -28.40
N VAL A 362 -27.68 18.47 -27.72
CA VAL A 362 -27.63 18.62 -26.26
C VAL A 362 -28.98 18.18 -25.69
N LEU A 363 -29.00 17.07 -24.94
CA LEU A 363 -30.19 16.55 -24.25
C LEU A 363 -29.91 16.39 -22.74
N PRO A 364 -30.91 16.57 -21.86
CA PRO A 364 -30.72 16.39 -20.42
C PRO A 364 -29.96 15.10 -20.08
N VAL A 365 -28.98 15.20 -19.18
CA VAL A 365 -28.12 14.10 -18.75
C VAL A 365 -28.94 13.01 -18.06
N PHE A 366 -29.96 13.39 -17.30
CA PHE A 366 -30.85 12.45 -16.59
C PHE A 366 -32.13 12.13 -17.36
N GLY A 367 -32.17 12.46 -18.65
CA GLY A 367 -33.31 12.21 -19.54
C GLY A 367 -34.56 12.96 -19.12
N ASP A 368 -35.66 12.24 -18.94
CA ASP A 368 -36.96 12.82 -18.57
C ASP A 368 -37.23 12.86 -17.06
N LEU A 369 -36.22 12.53 -16.22
CA LEU A 369 -36.36 12.47 -14.77
C LEU A 369 -36.67 13.84 -14.16
N PHE A 370 -36.09 14.92 -14.70
CA PHE A 370 -36.28 16.28 -14.21
C PHE A 370 -36.88 17.19 -15.28
N LEU A 371 -37.78 18.09 -14.87
CA LEU A 371 -38.46 19.01 -15.80
C LEU A 371 -37.57 20.15 -16.30
N ASN A 372 -36.54 20.49 -15.53
CA ASN A 372 -35.81 21.74 -15.68
C ASN A 372 -34.30 21.59 -15.53
N GLU A 373 -33.75 20.44 -15.96
CA GLU A 373 -32.31 20.21 -15.93
C GLU A 373 -31.57 21.29 -16.76
N PRO A 374 -30.64 22.05 -16.15
CA PRO A 374 -29.81 23.00 -16.90
C PRO A 374 -28.94 22.28 -17.95
N ILE A 375 -29.03 22.71 -19.19
CA ILE A 375 -28.23 22.18 -20.31
C ILE A 375 -27.43 23.30 -20.99
N PRO A 376 -26.18 23.06 -21.40
CA PRO A 376 -25.36 24.09 -22.02
C PRO A 376 -25.97 24.56 -23.34
N THR A 377 -25.98 25.88 -23.52
CA THR A 377 -26.39 26.51 -24.79
C THR A 377 -25.17 27.21 -25.37
N LYS A 378 -24.81 26.93 -26.63
CA LYS A 378 -23.58 27.45 -27.26
C LYS A 378 -22.30 27.03 -26.50
N GLY A 379 -22.29 25.84 -25.91
CA GLY A 379 -21.16 25.29 -25.15
C GLY A 379 -20.89 25.93 -23.78
N TYR A 380 -21.83 26.73 -23.25
CA TYR A 380 -21.69 27.32 -21.91
C TYR A 380 -23.02 27.44 -21.16
N LEU A 381 -22.93 27.71 -19.85
CA LEU A 381 -24.04 28.13 -18.99
C LEU A 381 -23.68 29.42 -18.26
N ASP A 382 -24.65 30.33 -18.12
CA ASP A 382 -24.57 31.42 -17.15
C ASP A 382 -24.85 30.86 -15.76
N VAL A 383 -24.00 31.16 -14.77
CA VAL A 383 -24.09 30.53 -13.45
C VAL A 383 -25.40 30.84 -12.73
N SER A 384 -26.08 31.94 -13.07
CA SER A 384 -27.40 32.29 -12.51
C SER A 384 -28.49 31.27 -12.80
N VAL A 385 -28.32 30.37 -13.79
CA VAL A 385 -29.27 29.27 -14.01
C VAL A 385 -29.28 28.26 -12.85
N LEU A 386 -28.24 28.28 -12.00
CA LEU A 386 -28.07 27.40 -10.85
C LEU A 386 -28.57 28.03 -9.54
N ASP A 387 -29.25 29.20 -9.58
CA ASP A 387 -29.62 29.96 -8.37
C ASP A 387 -30.82 29.38 -7.60
N LYS A 388 -31.49 28.36 -8.14
CA LYS A 388 -32.62 27.70 -7.46
C LYS A 388 -32.13 26.88 -6.26
N PRO A 389 -32.93 26.77 -5.17
CA PRO A 389 -32.57 25.98 -3.99
C PRO A 389 -32.19 24.52 -4.29
N GLY A 390 -31.25 23.98 -3.50
CA GLY A 390 -30.73 22.63 -3.73
C GLY A 390 -29.86 22.58 -4.99
N PHE A 391 -29.99 21.50 -5.77
CA PHE A 391 -29.44 21.45 -7.14
C PHE A 391 -30.35 22.13 -8.18
N GLY A 392 -31.45 22.74 -7.74
CA GLY A 392 -32.40 23.41 -8.62
C GLY A 392 -33.23 22.49 -9.49
N LEU A 393 -33.19 21.18 -9.24
CA LEU A 393 -33.87 20.14 -10.01
C LEU A 393 -35.29 19.88 -9.49
N GLU A 394 -36.25 19.92 -10.39
CA GLU A 394 -37.66 19.60 -10.14
C GLU A 394 -37.98 18.22 -10.74
N LEU A 395 -38.33 17.28 -9.88
CA LEU A 395 -38.71 15.92 -10.28
C LEU A 395 -39.93 15.97 -11.19
N ASN A 396 -39.85 15.30 -12.34
CA ASN A 396 -40.98 15.16 -13.24
C ASN A 396 -42.05 14.27 -12.58
N PRO A 397 -43.28 14.75 -12.35
CA PRO A 397 -44.34 13.93 -11.75
C PRO A 397 -44.76 12.75 -12.64
N ASN A 398 -44.41 12.79 -13.93
CA ASN A 398 -44.61 11.69 -14.87
C ASN A 398 -43.39 10.76 -14.97
N ALA A 399 -42.31 11.04 -14.24
CA ALA A 399 -41.17 10.12 -14.15
C ALA A 399 -41.67 8.78 -13.61
N ARG A 400 -41.38 7.72 -14.36
CA ARG A 400 -41.89 6.38 -14.05
C ARG A 400 -41.01 5.73 -12.99
N LEU A 401 -41.20 6.14 -11.74
CA LEU A 401 -40.47 5.63 -10.59
C LEU A 401 -41.19 4.42 -9.97
N ILE A 402 -40.46 3.33 -9.80
CA ILE A 402 -40.93 2.15 -9.06
C ILE A 402 -40.35 2.22 -7.66
N ASP A 403 -41.22 2.31 -6.67
CA ASP A 403 -40.85 2.26 -5.26
C ASP A 403 -40.12 0.94 -4.95
N ALA A 404 -38.91 1.04 -4.40
CA ALA A 404 -38.06 -0.11 -4.16
C ALA A 404 -38.64 -1.08 -3.12
N THR A 405 -39.52 -0.63 -2.21
CA THR A 405 -40.20 -1.53 -1.27
C THR A 405 -41.00 -2.63 -1.97
N ARG A 406 -41.48 -2.37 -3.19
CA ARG A 406 -42.17 -3.36 -4.04
C ARG A 406 -41.24 -4.40 -4.64
N ILE A 407 -39.94 -4.10 -4.70
CA ILE A 407 -38.89 -4.95 -5.27
C ILE A 407 -38.20 -5.76 -4.16
N LEU A 408 -37.92 -5.12 -3.03
CA LEU A 408 -37.23 -5.73 -1.87
C LEU A 408 -38.14 -6.70 -1.09
N ASN A 409 -39.46 -6.54 -1.19
CA ASN A 409 -40.45 -7.44 -0.62
C ASN A 409 -41.38 -7.92 -1.75
N PRO A 410 -40.96 -8.89 -2.59
CA PRO A 410 -41.88 -9.46 -3.55
C PRO A 410 -43.03 -10.11 -2.76
N ALA A 411 -44.27 -9.65 -3.00
CA ALA A 411 -45.45 -10.39 -2.55
C ALA A 411 -45.25 -11.88 -2.85
N PRO A 412 -45.62 -12.81 -1.94
CA PRO A 412 -45.25 -14.21 -2.06
C PRO A 412 -45.63 -14.70 -3.45
N ALA A 413 -44.62 -15.00 -4.26
CA ALA A 413 -44.82 -15.59 -5.56
C ALA A 413 -45.70 -16.84 -5.34
N LYS A 414 -46.83 -16.91 -6.04
CA LYS A 414 -47.67 -18.10 -6.04
C LYS A 414 -46.76 -19.31 -6.24
N SER A 415 -46.83 -20.25 -5.29
CA SER A 415 -46.09 -21.51 -5.34
C SER A 415 -46.14 -22.09 -6.75
N LEU A 416 -44.98 -22.24 -7.37
CA LEU A 416 -44.84 -23.10 -8.55
C LEU A 416 -45.17 -24.52 -8.06
N LYS A 417 -46.40 -24.97 -8.31
CA LYS A 417 -46.75 -26.39 -8.19
C LYS A 417 -45.74 -27.19 -9.03
N ALA A 418 -45.10 -28.19 -8.43
CA ALA A 418 -44.46 -29.24 -9.20
C ALA A 418 -45.50 -29.94 -10.09
N PRO A 419 -45.12 -30.48 -11.26
CA PRO A 419 -46.04 -31.29 -12.06
C PRO A 419 -46.57 -32.43 -11.22
N GLU A 420 -47.90 -32.55 -11.13
CA GLU A 420 -48.56 -33.67 -10.47
C GLU A 420 -48.17 -34.98 -11.16
N PRO A 421 -47.63 -35.99 -10.45
CA PRO A 421 -47.63 -37.36 -10.95
C PRO A 421 -49.07 -37.86 -10.99
N GLU A 422 -49.43 -38.51 -12.09
CA GLU A 422 -50.73 -39.10 -12.31
C GLU A 422 -51.22 -39.93 -11.11
N ALA A 423 -52.49 -39.74 -10.80
CA ALA A 423 -53.22 -40.48 -9.80
C ALA A 423 -53.07 -41.99 -10.01
N ASN A 424 -52.80 -42.70 -8.91
CA ASN A 424 -53.57 -43.91 -8.62
C ASN A 424 -53.79 -44.01 -7.11
N ASN A 425 -55.08 -43.93 -6.77
CA ASN A 425 -55.70 -44.37 -5.52
C ASN A 425 -55.17 -45.79 -5.16
N VAL A 426 -55.20 -46.25 -3.91
CA VAL A 426 -56.42 -46.57 -3.17
C VAL A 426 -56.06 -46.93 -1.71
N GLU A 427 -56.94 -46.49 -0.80
CA GLU A 427 -57.30 -47.04 0.53
C GLU A 427 -56.41 -46.83 1.78
N ALA A 428 -56.81 -45.79 2.51
CA ALA A 428 -57.40 -45.83 3.86
C ALA A 428 -57.38 -47.15 4.65
N ALA A 429 -56.93 -47.07 5.92
CA ALA A 429 -57.83 -47.04 7.08
C ALA A 429 -57.06 -46.87 8.38
N GLU A 430 -57.54 -45.92 9.18
CA GLU A 430 -57.16 -45.65 10.56
C GLU A 430 -57.36 -46.85 11.49
N LYS A 431 -56.57 -46.89 12.58
CA LYS A 431 -57.12 -47.00 13.94
C LYS A 431 -56.05 -46.85 15.03
N THR A 432 -56.27 -45.84 15.90
CA THR A 432 -56.19 -45.88 17.39
C THR A 432 -54.86 -46.27 18.05
N THR A 433 -54.35 -45.72 19.15
CA THR A 433 -54.78 -44.73 20.16
C THR A 433 -53.60 -44.62 21.14
N ASN A 434 -53.53 -43.47 21.83
CA ASN A 434 -52.99 -43.25 23.18
C ASN A 434 -51.48 -43.34 23.44
N GLY A 435 -50.99 -42.25 24.07
CA GLY A 435 -50.40 -42.40 25.39
C GLY A 435 -48.95 -41.93 25.56
N ASP A 436 -48.79 -40.61 25.65
CA ASP A 436 -48.01 -39.89 26.66
C ASP A 436 -46.47 -39.99 26.79
N LEU A 437 -45.99 -38.81 27.20
CA LEU A 437 -44.84 -38.53 28.08
C LEU A 437 -43.42 -38.43 27.47
N PHE A 438 -43.10 -37.17 27.14
CA PHE A 438 -41.99 -36.35 27.66
C PHE A 438 -40.54 -36.88 27.67
N SER A 439 -39.72 -35.99 27.08
CA SER A 439 -38.39 -35.56 27.49
C SER A 439 -37.24 -36.53 27.24
N PHE A 440 -36.24 -36.09 26.47
CA PHE A 440 -34.86 -36.04 26.95
C PHE A 440 -34.01 -35.15 26.07
N CYS A 441 -33.08 -34.47 26.74
CA CYS A 441 -32.03 -33.63 26.18
C CYS A 441 -30.72 -34.44 26.10
N PHE A 442 -29.84 -33.98 25.20
CA PHE A 442 -28.38 -34.14 25.19
C PHE A 442 -27.69 -35.46 24.76
N ILE A 443 -26.67 -35.29 23.90
CA ILE A 443 -25.32 -35.91 23.83
C ILE A 443 -24.88 -36.51 22.46
N ILE A 444 -23.89 -35.81 21.86
CA ILE A 444 -22.59 -36.25 21.30
C ILE A 444 -22.53 -37.26 20.12
N LEU A 445 -21.92 -36.76 19.01
CA LEU A 445 -20.93 -37.32 18.03
C LEU A 445 -20.70 -38.85 17.92
N PRO A 446 -19.94 -39.33 16.90
CA PRO A 446 -19.91 -39.11 15.44
C PRO A 446 -19.95 -40.48 14.71
N ILE A 447 -19.75 -40.59 13.38
CA ILE A 447 -19.06 -41.74 12.71
C ILE A 447 -18.87 -41.51 11.19
N SER A 448 -17.68 -41.91 10.75
CA SER A 448 -17.06 -42.06 9.43
C SER A 448 -17.81 -42.91 8.39
N TYR A 449 -17.50 -42.78 7.07
CA TYR A 449 -17.39 -43.87 6.07
C TYR A 449 -16.70 -43.30 4.79
N ARG A 450 -15.49 -43.73 4.38
CA ARG A 450 -15.03 -44.93 3.63
C ARG A 450 -15.32 -44.92 2.11
N HIS A 451 -14.23 -45.09 1.36
CA HIS A 451 -14.09 -45.33 -0.09
C HIS A 451 -14.99 -46.42 -0.66
N LEU A 452 -15.35 -46.27 -1.94
CA LEU A 452 -15.48 -47.35 -2.91
C LEU A 452 -15.10 -46.86 -4.33
N SER A 453 -14.51 -47.78 -5.08
CA SER A 453 -13.81 -47.61 -6.35
C SER A 453 -14.46 -48.43 -7.47
N THR A 454 -14.00 -48.20 -8.71
CA THR A 454 -14.06 -49.01 -9.97
C THR A 454 -15.05 -48.53 -11.06
N PRO A 455 -14.91 -48.96 -12.34
CA PRO A 455 -13.97 -48.40 -13.35
C PRO A 455 -14.64 -48.17 -14.75
N TYR A 456 -13.91 -47.65 -15.76
CA TYR A 456 -13.82 -48.16 -17.16
C TYR A 456 -13.32 -47.11 -18.20
N ILE A 457 -12.19 -47.46 -18.83
CA ILE A 457 -11.77 -47.39 -20.26
C ILE A 457 -11.57 -46.05 -21.00
N SER A 458 -10.36 -46.00 -21.58
CA SER A 458 -9.71 -45.07 -22.51
C SER A 458 -10.27 -45.05 -23.94
N LEU A 459 -9.99 -43.96 -24.67
CA LEU A 459 -9.33 -43.95 -26.00
C LEU A 459 -9.18 -42.51 -26.50
N PHE A 460 -7.96 -42.06 -26.78
CA PHE A 460 -7.50 -41.47 -28.06
C PHE A 460 -6.13 -40.77 -27.90
N SER A 461 -5.20 -41.21 -28.76
CA SER A 461 -3.93 -40.53 -29.13
C SER A 461 -4.18 -39.76 -30.44
N PRO A 462 -3.35 -38.75 -30.81
CA PRO A 462 -2.28 -39.08 -31.76
C PRO A 462 -0.94 -38.30 -31.58
N SER A 463 0.10 -38.93 -32.10
CA SER A 463 1.50 -38.50 -32.26
C SER A 463 1.72 -37.40 -33.33
N PRO A 464 2.92 -36.77 -33.38
CA PRO A 464 3.27 -35.62 -34.25
C PRO A 464 4.03 -36.04 -35.52
N LEU A 465 4.15 -35.15 -36.53
CA LEU A 465 5.14 -35.19 -37.65
C LEU A 465 5.04 -33.89 -38.53
N PRO A 466 5.98 -33.55 -39.47
CA PRO A 466 6.85 -32.36 -39.33
C PRO A 466 7.02 -31.43 -40.59
N PHE A 467 7.71 -30.27 -40.41
CA PHE A 467 8.55 -29.44 -41.34
C PHE A 467 7.99 -28.99 -42.73
N PRO A 468 8.51 -27.92 -43.42
CA PRO A 468 9.93 -27.56 -43.56
C PRO A 468 10.33 -26.05 -43.61
N HIS A 469 11.65 -25.85 -43.58
CA HIS A 469 12.41 -24.62 -43.80
C HIS A 469 12.26 -24.01 -45.20
N SER A 470 12.46 -22.69 -45.30
CA SER A 470 13.06 -22.03 -46.47
C SER A 470 13.80 -20.76 -46.06
N PHE A 471 15.09 -20.71 -46.43
CA PHE A 471 15.99 -19.58 -46.36
C PHE A 471 15.67 -18.54 -47.45
N ILE A 472 15.73 -17.24 -47.13
CA ILE A 472 16.08 -16.19 -48.11
C ILE A 472 17.03 -15.19 -47.45
N THR A 473 18.20 -15.06 -48.07
CA THR A 473 19.27 -14.09 -47.84
C THR A 473 19.00 -12.83 -48.64
N ILE A 474 19.06 -11.62 -48.04
CA ILE A 474 19.29 -10.37 -48.80
C ILE A 474 20.29 -9.49 -48.03
N GLN A 475 21.36 -9.11 -48.73
CA GLN A 475 22.44 -8.21 -48.35
C GLN A 475 22.06 -6.72 -48.39
N PRO A 476 22.85 -5.81 -47.78
CA PRO A 476 22.51 -4.41 -47.60
C PRO A 476 22.93 -3.54 -48.81
N LEU A 477 22.17 -2.48 -49.08
CA LEU A 477 22.54 -1.43 -50.04
C LEU A 477 22.77 -0.10 -49.32
N ASN A 478 24.05 0.29 -49.30
CA ASN A 478 24.53 1.64 -49.07
C ASN A 478 23.98 2.60 -50.13
N SER A 479 23.58 3.82 -49.73
CA SER A 479 23.98 5.02 -50.49
C SER A 479 24.02 6.27 -49.59
N LYS A 480 25.18 6.93 -49.65
CA LYS A 480 25.47 8.27 -49.13
C LYS A 480 24.71 9.31 -49.94
N VAL A 481 24.23 10.40 -49.33
CA VAL A 481 24.49 11.79 -49.79
C VAL A 481 24.42 12.76 -48.60
N SER A 482 25.50 13.52 -48.45
CA SER A 482 25.74 14.68 -47.59
C SER A 482 24.99 15.94 -48.02
N LYS A 483 24.66 16.84 -47.08
CA LYS A 483 24.98 18.28 -47.16
C LYS A 483 24.70 19.01 -45.84
N SER A 484 25.49 20.06 -45.64
CA SER A 484 25.91 20.70 -44.40
C SER A 484 25.32 22.09 -44.11
N PHE A 485 25.37 22.48 -42.82
CA PHE A 485 25.52 23.83 -42.21
C PHE A 485 24.32 24.83 -42.20
N PRO A 486 24.30 25.87 -41.31
CA PRO A 486 25.07 26.12 -40.06
C PRO A 486 24.25 26.67 -38.86
N SER A 487 24.91 26.77 -37.70
CA SER A 487 24.53 27.51 -36.48
C SER A 487 24.42 29.03 -36.67
N PRO A 488 23.74 29.75 -35.75
CA PRO A 488 24.51 30.70 -34.92
C PRO A 488 24.02 30.87 -33.46
N SER A 489 24.95 31.26 -32.59
CA SER A 489 24.73 32.06 -31.37
C SER A 489 25.40 33.44 -31.62
N PRO A 490 25.10 34.56 -30.91
CA PRO A 490 25.38 34.70 -29.47
C PRO A 490 24.46 35.65 -28.64
N LYS A 491 24.68 35.55 -27.31
CA LYS A 491 24.39 36.38 -26.13
C LYS A 491 23.83 37.83 -26.27
N ALA A 492 23.00 38.22 -25.29
CA ALA A 492 22.91 39.58 -24.75
C ALA A 492 22.63 39.57 -23.23
N ASP A 493 23.27 40.51 -22.52
CA ASP A 493 23.38 40.68 -21.06
C ASP A 493 22.36 41.69 -20.45
N TYR A 494 22.33 41.69 -19.10
CA TYR A 494 21.91 42.72 -18.10
C TYR A 494 20.47 42.67 -17.52
N PRO A 495 20.24 43.19 -16.29
CA PRO A 495 21.03 43.16 -15.05
C PRO A 495 20.23 42.71 -13.80
N ALA A 496 20.97 42.39 -12.73
CA ALA A 496 20.44 42.15 -11.38
C ALA A 496 20.09 43.47 -10.65
N THR A 497 18.97 43.47 -9.93
CA THR A 497 18.69 44.43 -8.83
C THR A 497 18.26 43.68 -7.59
N SER A 498 19.08 43.84 -6.55
CA SER A 498 18.86 43.40 -5.17
C SER A 498 17.88 44.31 -4.44
N GLN A 499 16.85 43.73 -3.82
CA GLN A 499 16.23 44.29 -2.61
C GLN A 499 15.89 43.17 -1.63
N GLN A 500 16.57 43.16 -0.49
CA GLN A 500 16.19 42.41 0.71
C GLN A 500 14.98 43.08 1.37
N THR A 501 14.03 42.30 1.89
CA THR A 501 13.30 42.61 3.13
C THR A 501 12.69 41.33 3.73
N PRO A 502 12.42 41.28 5.05
CA PRO A 502 12.54 40.08 5.89
C PRO A 502 11.19 39.40 6.16
N LYS A 503 11.02 38.13 5.79
CA LYS A 503 9.85 37.32 6.15
C LYS A 503 10.12 35.82 6.37
N MET A 504 11.35 35.42 6.68
CA MET A 504 11.67 33.99 6.88
C MET A 504 11.48 33.46 8.31
N ALA A 505 11.39 34.33 9.33
CA ALA A 505 11.16 33.87 10.71
C ALA A 505 9.70 33.48 10.96
N ALA A 506 8.75 34.34 10.59
CA ALA A 506 7.31 34.13 10.83
C ALA A 506 6.71 32.93 10.06
N VAL A 507 7.29 32.57 8.91
CA VAL A 507 6.86 31.39 8.12
C VAL A 507 7.39 30.09 8.73
N LYS A 508 8.54 30.14 9.42
CA LYS A 508 9.14 28.97 10.06
C LYS A 508 8.37 28.54 11.30
N ASP A 509 7.86 29.50 12.06
CA ASP A 509 7.07 29.24 13.26
C ASP A 509 5.69 28.67 12.90
N ALA A 510 5.05 29.16 11.83
CA ALA A 510 3.78 28.62 11.32
C ALA A 510 3.89 27.18 10.77
N ILE A 511 5.03 26.83 10.15
CA ILE A 511 5.29 25.48 9.63
C ILE A 511 5.62 24.50 10.77
N ASN A 512 6.28 24.95 11.83
CA ASN A 512 6.54 24.11 13.00
C ASN A 512 5.23 23.80 13.76
N SER A 513 4.33 24.77 13.93
CA SER A 513 3.01 24.53 14.53
C SER A 513 2.11 23.60 13.70
N ALA A 514 2.25 23.58 12.37
CA ALA A 514 1.51 22.66 11.49
C ALA A 514 2.04 21.22 11.54
N LEU A 515 3.34 21.03 11.82
CA LEU A 515 3.96 19.71 11.95
C LEU A 515 3.64 19.04 13.29
N GLU A 516 3.38 19.81 14.35
CA GLU A 516 2.89 19.29 15.64
C GLU A 516 1.47 18.73 15.59
N ALA A 517 0.63 19.25 14.70
CA ALA A 517 -0.74 18.77 14.57
C ALA A 517 -0.84 17.39 13.90
N LEU A 518 0.23 16.90 13.27
CA LEU A 518 0.24 15.68 12.45
C LEU A 518 0.93 14.52 13.16
N HIS A 519 0.33 14.11 14.27
CA HIS A 519 0.69 12.91 14.99
C HIS A 519 0.26 11.63 14.26
N LEU A 520 1.07 11.19 13.30
CA LEU A 520 0.97 9.86 12.68
C LEU A 520 1.77 8.84 13.51
N THR A 521 1.07 8.07 14.34
CA THR A 521 1.43 6.67 14.62
C THR A 521 0.24 5.83 14.21
N GLY A 522 0.47 4.93 13.26
CA GLY A 522 -0.54 3.99 12.78
C GLY A 522 -0.86 2.91 13.83
N GLY A 523 -2.06 2.33 13.68
CA GLY A 523 -2.36 1.00 14.20
C GLY A 523 -3.57 0.87 15.14
N GLN A 524 -4.78 1.20 14.66
CA GLN A 524 -6.05 0.41 14.71
C GLN A 524 -7.27 1.36 14.61
N GLN A 525 -8.15 1.19 13.60
CA GLN A 525 -9.55 1.68 13.63
C GLN A 525 -10.48 0.73 12.87
N GLY A 526 -11.67 0.39 13.37
CA GLY A 526 -12.26 0.89 14.60
C GLY A 526 -13.64 0.29 14.92
N VAL A 527 -13.75 -0.15 16.17
CA VAL A 527 -14.85 0.19 17.07
C VAL A 527 -14.95 1.73 17.15
N PRO A 528 -16.13 2.35 17.32
CA PRO A 528 -16.22 3.81 17.50
C PRO A 528 -15.25 4.29 18.58
N VAL A 529 -14.57 5.42 18.32
CA VAL A 529 -13.64 6.05 19.28
C VAL A 529 -14.47 6.63 20.42
N THR A 530 -14.75 5.79 21.41
CA THR A 530 -15.42 6.19 22.64
C THR A 530 -14.44 7.00 23.47
N GLU A 531 -14.84 8.19 23.92
CA GLU A 531 -14.05 8.94 24.89
C GLU A 531 -13.85 8.07 26.14
N PRO A 532 -12.62 7.86 26.64
CA PRO A 532 -12.40 7.11 27.87
C PRO A 532 -13.20 7.76 29.00
N SER A 533 -13.79 6.94 29.87
CA SER A 533 -14.62 7.47 30.96
C SER A 533 -13.77 8.37 31.87
N GLU A 534 -14.40 9.36 32.52
CA GLU A 534 -13.69 10.24 33.46
C GLU A 534 -12.97 9.44 34.56
N GLU A 535 -13.54 8.30 34.96
CA GLU A 535 -12.93 7.39 35.93
C GLU A 535 -11.66 6.73 35.37
N GLN A 536 -11.70 6.19 34.15
CA GLN A 536 -10.53 5.61 33.48
C GLN A 536 -9.40 6.62 33.30
N VAL A 537 -9.72 7.84 32.89
CA VAL A 537 -8.74 8.93 32.73
C VAL A 537 -8.13 9.30 34.08
N LYS A 538 -8.96 9.41 35.13
CA LYS A 538 -8.51 9.73 36.48
C LYS A 538 -7.58 8.66 37.03
N GLU A 539 -7.87 7.38 36.82
CA GLU A 539 -7.00 6.26 37.21
C GLU A 539 -5.65 6.31 36.50
N LEU A 540 -5.66 6.49 35.17
CA LEU A 540 -4.43 6.56 34.38
C LEU A 540 -3.60 7.79 34.75
N LYS A 541 -4.23 8.95 34.93
CA LYS A 541 -3.57 10.19 35.39
C LYS A 541 -2.94 10.00 36.76
N ALA A 542 -3.64 9.39 37.72
CA ALA A 542 -3.10 9.10 39.05
C ALA A 542 -1.89 8.15 38.99
N LYS A 543 -1.90 7.17 38.08
CA LYS A 543 -0.75 6.26 37.87
C LYS A 543 0.48 7.03 37.38
N TYR A 544 0.31 7.92 36.41
CA TYR A 544 1.41 8.74 35.88
C TYR A 544 1.87 9.80 36.88
N GLU A 545 0.97 10.43 37.62
CA GLU A 545 1.31 11.36 38.72
C GLU A 545 2.12 10.68 39.82
N LYS A 546 1.73 9.47 40.24
CA LYS A 546 2.47 8.69 41.24
C LYS A 546 3.90 8.35 40.76
N ALA A 547 4.06 8.11 39.46
CA ALA A 547 5.34 7.87 38.83
C ALA A 547 6.12 9.16 38.52
N GLY A 548 5.61 10.35 38.86
CA GLY A 548 6.26 11.62 38.51
C GLY A 548 6.35 11.84 37.00
N GLN A 549 5.34 11.42 36.25
CA GLN A 549 5.22 11.58 34.79
C GLN A 549 3.92 12.33 34.43
N GLU A 550 3.39 13.15 35.34
CA GLU A 550 2.14 13.90 35.19
C GLU A 550 2.14 14.87 34.01
N GLN A 551 3.32 15.32 33.58
CA GLN A 551 3.46 16.28 32.50
C GLN A 551 2.91 15.77 31.15
N VAL A 552 2.77 14.44 30.97
CA VAL A 552 2.18 13.87 29.74
C VAL A 552 0.68 14.21 29.60
N PHE A 553 0.02 14.63 30.69
CA PHE A 553 -1.37 15.09 30.70
C PHE A 553 -1.52 16.61 30.65
N ALA A 554 -0.43 17.38 30.50
CA ALA A 554 -0.45 18.85 30.59
C ALA A 554 -1.45 19.54 29.64
N PHE A 555 -1.79 18.90 28.51
CA PHE A 555 -2.71 19.43 27.52
C PHE A 555 -4.05 18.70 27.44
N TYR A 556 -4.26 17.64 28.23
CA TYR A 556 -5.37 16.68 28.05
C TYR A 556 -6.75 17.36 28.00
N ASP A 557 -7.00 18.33 28.87
CA ASP A 557 -8.28 19.05 28.95
C ASP A 557 -8.55 19.96 27.74
N LYS A 558 -7.50 20.28 26.97
CA LYS A 558 -7.55 21.13 25.77
C LYS A 558 -7.59 20.32 24.47
N LEU A 559 -7.52 18.99 24.55
CA LEU A 559 -7.53 18.10 23.39
C LEU A 559 -8.95 17.83 22.90
N SER A 560 -9.10 17.61 21.59
CA SER A 560 -10.35 17.08 21.02
C SER A 560 -10.63 15.66 21.50
N THR A 561 -11.87 15.18 21.40
CA THR A 561 -12.25 13.81 21.82
C THR A 561 -11.41 12.72 21.13
N ALA A 562 -11.09 12.89 19.84
CA ALA A 562 -10.25 11.94 19.11
C ALA A 562 -8.80 11.94 19.62
N GLU A 563 -8.25 13.12 19.94
CA GLU A 563 -6.90 13.26 20.50
C GLU A 563 -6.81 12.73 21.94
N LYS A 564 -7.84 12.94 22.76
CA LYS A 564 -7.96 12.36 24.10
C LYS A 564 -7.95 10.84 24.05
N ALA A 565 -8.76 10.25 23.18
CA ALA A 565 -8.79 8.81 23.02
C ALA A 565 -7.44 8.27 22.51
N GLY A 566 -6.81 8.95 21.55
CA GLY A 566 -5.51 8.56 21.01
C GLY A 566 -4.39 8.60 22.05
N ILE A 567 -4.25 9.69 22.80
CA ILE A 567 -3.22 9.79 23.86
C ILE A 567 -3.52 8.83 25.02
N PHE A 568 -4.79 8.63 25.37
CA PHE A 568 -5.19 7.68 26.40
C PHE A 568 -4.82 6.25 26.01
N GLU A 569 -5.11 5.83 24.78
CA GLU A 569 -4.76 4.51 24.27
C GLU A 569 -3.23 4.32 24.25
N GLN A 570 -2.49 5.34 23.80
CA GLN A 570 -1.03 5.29 23.77
C GLN A 570 -0.43 5.17 25.18
N LEU A 571 -0.86 6.01 26.12
CA LEU A 571 -0.37 6.00 27.50
C LEU A 571 -0.76 4.73 28.27
N SER A 572 -1.90 4.12 27.93
CA SER A 572 -2.36 2.86 28.52
C SER A 572 -1.44 1.68 28.17
N LYS A 573 -0.71 1.75 27.05
CA LYS A 573 0.25 0.73 26.61
C LYS A 573 1.58 0.78 27.37
N PHE A 574 1.88 1.89 28.05
CA PHE A 574 3.11 2.04 28.82
C PHE A 574 2.89 1.86 30.33
N ASN A 575 3.88 1.25 30.98
CA ASN A 575 3.94 1.20 32.44
C ASN A 575 4.95 2.24 32.95
N PRO A 576 4.51 3.40 33.47
CA PRO A 576 5.42 4.49 33.86
C PRO A 576 6.39 4.10 34.98
N ASP A 577 6.02 3.18 35.89
CA ASP A 577 6.93 2.66 36.91
C ASP A 577 8.11 1.90 36.28
N TYR A 578 7.82 1.07 35.27
CA TYR A 578 8.83 0.34 34.52
C TYR A 578 9.70 1.28 33.68
N ILE A 579 9.09 2.29 33.03
CA ILE A 579 9.84 3.31 32.27
C ILE A 579 10.83 4.05 33.18
N ASN A 580 10.40 4.43 34.39
CA ASN A 580 11.29 5.04 35.37
C ASN A 580 12.42 4.09 35.80
N GLU A 581 12.10 2.83 36.08
CA GLU A 581 13.09 1.82 36.48
C GLU A 581 14.20 1.65 35.43
N ILE A 582 13.82 1.47 34.15
CA ILE A 582 14.80 1.29 33.07
C ILE A 582 15.56 2.58 32.76
N THR A 583 14.90 3.74 32.91
CA THR A 583 15.53 5.05 32.72
C THR A 583 16.57 5.33 33.80
N ASP A 584 16.23 5.08 35.06
CA ASP A 584 17.15 5.27 36.18
C ASP A 584 18.34 4.32 36.08
N ARG A 585 18.10 3.04 35.75
CA ARG A 585 19.19 2.08 35.51
C ARG A 585 20.12 2.51 34.37
N ALA A 586 19.57 3.14 33.33
CA ALA A 586 20.34 3.56 32.15
C ALA A 586 21.10 4.88 32.37
N LEU A 587 20.50 5.84 33.08
CA LEU A 587 21.12 7.15 33.37
C LEU A 587 22.05 7.12 34.59
N ASN A 588 21.70 6.32 35.59
CA ASN A 588 22.41 6.13 36.85
C ASN A 588 22.81 4.65 37.01
N PRO A 589 23.61 4.09 36.09
CA PRO A 589 24.04 2.71 36.22
C PRO A 589 24.78 2.53 37.56
N PRO A 590 24.51 1.44 38.30
CA PRO A 590 25.20 1.18 39.56
C PRO A 590 26.70 1.19 39.30
N LYS A 591 27.47 1.91 40.14
CA LYS A 591 28.94 1.92 40.06
C LYS A 591 29.42 0.47 40.15
N ALA A 592 29.91 -0.08 39.04
CA ALA A 592 30.55 -1.37 39.04
C ALA A 592 31.68 -1.35 40.08
N GLU A 593 31.71 -2.34 40.98
CA GLU A 593 32.92 -2.61 41.76
C GLU A 593 34.07 -2.74 40.76
N SER A 594 35.13 -1.98 40.98
CA SER A 594 36.26 -1.79 40.07
C SER A 594 37.12 -3.05 39.96
N THR A 595 36.58 -4.12 39.39
CA THR A 595 37.35 -5.24 38.88
C THR A 595 37.63 -4.97 37.40
N GLU A 596 38.91 -4.90 37.02
CA GLU A 596 39.32 -4.82 35.61
C GLU A 596 38.55 -5.85 34.77
N SER A 597 37.88 -5.40 33.72
CA SER A 597 37.16 -6.29 32.80
C SER A 597 38.18 -7.10 32.00
N LYS A 598 38.27 -8.40 32.26
CA LYS A 598 39.16 -9.30 31.54
C LYS A 598 38.51 -9.73 30.23
N ILE A 599 39.14 -9.40 29.11
CA ILE A 599 38.71 -9.83 27.76
C ILE A 599 39.67 -10.87 27.17
N GLU A 600 39.12 -11.94 26.61
CA GLU A 600 39.85 -13.03 25.97
C GLU A 600 39.13 -13.45 24.67
N PRO A 601 39.81 -13.96 23.64
CA PRO A 601 39.14 -14.57 22.50
C PRO A 601 38.27 -15.74 22.98
N LEU A 602 37.20 -16.06 22.22
CA LEU A 602 36.44 -17.27 22.49
C LEU A 602 37.34 -18.51 22.41
N PRO A 603 37.07 -19.55 23.22
CA PRO A 603 37.91 -20.74 23.24
C PRO A 603 37.79 -21.53 21.93
N ASP A 604 38.87 -22.17 21.50
CA ASP A 604 38.96 -22.88 20.21
C ASP A 604 37.81 -23.87 19.98
N HIS A 605 37.32 -24.54 21.03
CA HIS A 605 36.23 -25.52 20.93
C HIS A 605 34.87 -24.91 20.57
N ALA A 606 34.68 -23.61 20.87
CA ALA A 606 33.47 -22.83 20.58
C ALA A 606 33.58 -22.10 19.21
N THR A 607 34.77 -22.06 18.60
CA THR A 607 35.00 -21.35 17.34
C THR A 607 35.19 -22.29 16.15
N SER A 608 34.81 -21.84 14.95
CA SER A 608 35.15 -22.47 13.67
C SER A 608 35.36 -21.37 12.63
N SER A 609 36.04 -21.66 11.52
CA SER A 609 36.23 -20.72 10.41
C SER A 609 36.03 -21.40 9.07
N VAL A 610 35.26 -20.81 8.16
CA VAL A 610 35.16 -21.28 6.76
C VAL A 610 36.50 -21.12 6.02
N LEU A 611 37.40 -20.28 6.52
CA LEU A 611 38.72 -20.08 5.95
C LEU A 611 39.74 -21.12 6.44
N ASP A 612 39.67 -21.46 7.73
CA ASP A 612 40.73 -22.23 8.40
C ASP A 612 40.31 -23.67 8.76
N SER A 613 39.00 -23.98 8.78
CA SER A 613 38.49 -25.32 9.06
C SER A 613 38.64 -26.24 7.85
N LYS A 614 38.71 -27.55 8.13
CA LYS A 614 38.83 -28.59 7.11
C LYS A 614 37.58 -28.65 6.23
N SER A 615 37.78 -28.84 4.93
CA SER A 615 36.68 -28.91 3.96
C SER A 615 35.69 -30.06 4.25
N GLU A 616 36.16 -31.16 4.84
CA GLU A 616 35.31 -32.28 5.23
C GLU A 616 34.32 -31.92 6.36
N ASP A 617 34.76 -31.11 7.32
CA ASP A 617 33.90 -30.64 8.41
C ASP A 617 32.84 -29.66 7.89
N LEU A 618 33.22 -28.76 6.99
CA LEU A 618 32.30 -27.83 6.33
C LEU A 618 31.24 -28.58 5.51
N ALA A 619 31.66 -29.58 4.72
CA ALA A 619 30.75 -30.43 3.96
C ALA A 619 29.80 -31.19 4.90
N LYS A 620 30.31 -31.78 5.98
CA LYS A 620 29.47 -32.48 6.98
C LYS A 620 28.42 -31.57 7.60
N TRP A 621 28.79 -30.34 7.97
CA TRP A 621 27.84 -29.38 8.52
C TRP A 621 26.82 -28.92 7.49
N TYR A 622 27.24 -28.62 6.27
CA TYR A 622 26.33 -28.27 5.18
C TYR A 622 25.29 -29.36 4.95
N GLU A 623 25.74 -30.62 4.87
CA GLU A 623 24.88 -31.78 4.70
C GLU A 623 23.89 -31.92 5.86
N SER A 624 24.37 -31.88 7.11
CA SER A 624 23.51 -31.94 8.29
C SER A 624 22.51 -30.79 8.38
N GLY A 625 22.88 -29.58 7.96
CA GLY A 625 21.97 -28.45 7.92
C GLY A 625 20.87 -28.62 6.87
N LEU A 626 21.21 -29.11 5.68
CA LEU A 626 20.23 -29.43 4.65
C LEU A 626 19.26 -30.52 5.11
N ASP A 627 19.75 -31.51 5.86
CA ASP A 627 18.90 -32.57 6.44
C ASP A 627 17.87 -31.97 7.41
N LEU A 628 18.27 -31.01 8.25
CA LEU A 628 17.37 -30.30 9.19
C LEU A 628 16.35 -29.43 8.45
N ILE A 629 16.77 -28.75 7.38
CA ILE A 629 15.86 -27.97 6.51
C ILE A 629 14.84 -28.90 5.87
N ALA A 630 15.27 -30.04 5.30
CA ALA A 630 14.37 -31.03 4.71
C ALA A 630 13.38 -31.58 5.74
N GLN A 631 13.74 -31.63 7.03
CA GLN A 631 12.84 -32.04 8.12
C GLN A 631 11.85 -30.95 8.56
N ASN A 632 11.85 -29.77 7.92
CA ASN A 632 11.07 -28.60 8.31
C ASN A 632 11.36 -28.12 9.74
N LYS A 633 12.59 -28.37 10.23
CA LYS A 633 13.03 -28.00 11.58
C LYS A 633 13.71 -26.63 11.65
N VAL A 634 13.80 -25.92 10.52
CA VAL A 634 14.52 -24.65 10.40
C VAL A 634 13.54 -23.53 10.08
N GLY A 635 13.61 -22.43 10.84
CA GLY A 635 12.92 -21.17 10.54
C GLY A 635 13.91 -20.00 10.47
N VAL A 636 13.48 -18.88 9.91
CA VAL A 636 14.29 -17.67 9.82
C VAL A 636 13.58 -16.44 10.37
N VAL A 637 14.32 -15.62 11.10
CA VAL A 637 13.84 -14.36 11.68
C VAL A 637 14.60 -13.18 11.05
N LEU A 638 13.90 -12.32 10.35
CA LEU A 638 14.47 -11.14 9.72
C LEU A 638 14.22 -9.89 10.56
N MET A 639 15.28 -9.19 10.94
CA MET A 639 15.20 -7.88 11.59
C MET A 639 15.13 -6.77 10.53
N ALA A 640 13.92 -6.29 10.25
CA ALA A 640 13.58 -5.27 9.23
C ALA A 640 12.84 -4.04 9.81
N GLY A 641 13.07 -3.73 11.09
CA GLY A 641 12.46 -2.56 11.76
C GLY A 641 13.00 -1.20 11.33
N GLY A 642 14.15 -1.14 10.65
CA GLY A 642 14.80 0.09 10.24
C GLY A 642 14.24 0.67 8.93
N GLN A 643 13.97 1.97 8.91
CA GLN A 643 13.66 2.72 7.68
C GLN A 643 14.93 2.98 6.85
N GLY A 644 14.77 3.16 5.54
CA GLY A 644 15.83 3.50 4.59
C GLY A 644 16.26 4.98 4.61
N THR A 645 16.01 5.73 5.69
CA THR A 645 16.18 7.19 5.72
C THR A 645 17.62 7.65 5.49
N ARG A 646 18.62 6.92 6.01
CA ARG A 646 20.04 7.18 5.72
C ARG A 646 20.43 6.94 4.26
N LEU A 647 19.61 6.20 3.52
CA LEU A 647 19.78 5.91 2.09
C LEU A 647 19.03 6.92 1.21
N GLY A 648 18.35 7.91 1.81
CA GLY A 648 17.48 8.84 1.08
C GLY A 648 16.14 8.25 0.65
N SER A 649 15.70 7.14 1.25
CA SER A 649 14.42 6.50 0.94
C SER A 649 13.45 6.58 2.11
N SER A 650 12.17 6.84 1.83
CA SER A 650 11.06 6.76 2.79
C SER A 650 10.55 5.32 2.99
N ALA A 651 10.93 4.39 2.11
CA ALA A 651 10.53 3.00 2.18
C ALA A 651 11.34 2.20 3.24
N PRO A 652 10.82 1.06 3.71
CA PRO A 652 11.61 0.10 4.49
C PRO A 652 12.87 -0.31 3.75
N LYS A 653 13.97 -0.52 4.47
CA LYS A 653 15.27 -0.79 3.85
C LYS A 653 15.27 -2.05 2.96
N GLY A 654 14.47 -3.06 3.31
CA GLY A 654 14.36 -4.29 2.52
C GLY A 654 13.78 -4.09 1.11
N CYS A 655 13.04 -2.99 0.88
CA CYS A 655 12.47 -2.64 -0.42
C CYS A 655 13.49 -1.95 -1.36
N PHE A 656 14.69 -1.64 -0.87
CA PHE A 656 15.65 -0.81 -1.59
C PHE A 656 16.26 -1.56 -2.80
N ASP A 657 16.26 -0.93 -3.97
CA ASP A 657 17.01 -1.35 -5.17
C ASP A 657 18.43 -0.76 -5.13
N ILE A 658 19.43 -1.63 -4.94
CA ILE A 658 20.83 -1.23 -4.92
C ILE A 658 21.41 -0.94 -6.33
N GLY A 659 20.66 -1.22 -7.38
CA GLY A 659 21.03 -0.97 -8.78
C GLY A 659 21.61 -2.18 -9.50
N LEU A 660 21.26 -3.40 -9.06
CA LEU A 660 21.59 -4.64 -9.77
C LEU A 660 20.93 -4.66 -11.17
N PRO A 661 21.49 -5.42 -12.14
CA PRO A 661 20.86 -5.62 -13.44
C PRO A 661 19.39 -6.05 -13.37
N SER A 662 19.04 -6.96 -12.45
CA SER A 662 17.68 -7.48 -12.25
C SER A 662 16.71 -6.50 -11.57
N LYS A 663 17.21 -5.43 -10.94
CA LYS A 663 16.45 -4.49 -10.10
C LYS A 663 15.80 -5.12 -8.86
N LYS A 664 16.19 -6.33 -8.48
CA LYS A 664 15.66 -7.02 -7.29
C LYS A 664 15.94 -6.23 -6.02
N SER A 665 14.92 -6.16 -5.16
CA SER A 665 15.04 -5.62 -3.81
C SER A 665 15.79 -6.60 -2.88
N LEU A 666 16.23 -6.12 -1.71
CA LEU A 666 16.85 -7.01 -0.70
C LEU A 666 15.87 -8.08 -0.21
N PHE A 667 14.58 -7.75 -0.05
CA PHE A 667 13.55 -8.74 0.30
C PHE A 667 13.42 -9.83 -0.77
N GLN A 668 13.44 -9.46 -2.04
CA GLN A 668 13.35 -10.45 -3.12
C GLN A 668 14.58 -11.37 -3.14
N LEU A 669 15.80 -10.81 -3.07
CA LEU A 669 17.03 -11.62 -3.00
C LEU A 669 17.01 -12.60 -1.82
N GLN A 670 16.53 -12.16 -0.66
CA GLN A 670 16.43 -13.00 0.55
C GLN A 670 15.33 -14.06 0.41
N GLY A 671 14.16 -13.72 -0.13
CA GLY A 671 13.07 -14.66 -0.38
C GLY A 671 13.45 -15.75 -1.40
N GLU A 672 14.16 -15.37 -2.46
CA GLU A 672 14.66 -16.33 -3.46
C GLU A 672 15.75 -17.24 -2.90
N ARG A 673 16.58 -16.77 -1.96
CA ARG A 673 17.53 -17.64 -1.22
C ARG A 673 16.81 -18.68 -0.37
N ILE A 674 15.69 -18.31 0.27
CA ILE A 674 14.82 -19.26 0.99
C ILE A 674 14.25 -20.29 0.01
N ALA A 675 13.65 -19.83 -1.10
CA ALA A 675 13.09 -20.72 -2.10
C ALA A 675 14.14 -21.69 -2.67
N LYS A 676 15.37 -21.22 -2.89
CA LYS A 676 16.46 -22.06 -3.38
C LYS A 676 16.90 -23.11 -2.36
N VAL A 677 17.08 -22.76 -1.09
CA VAL A 677 17.50 -23.75 -0.09
C VAL A 677 16.42 -24.80 0.17
N GLU A 678 15.14 -24.43 0.11
CA GLU A 678 14.02 -25.38 0.12
C GLU A 678 14.10 -26.34 -1.08
N GLN A 679 14.40 -25.83 -2.28
CA GLN A 679 14.58 -26.66 -3.48
C GLN A 679 15.78 -27.62 -3.37
N LEU A 680 16.92 -27.15 -2.85
CA LEU A 680 18.11 -27.98 -2.66
C LEU A 680 17.84 -29.12 -1.67
N ALA A 681 17.25 -28.80 -0.51
CA ALA A 681 16.86 -29.79 0.49
C ALA A 681 15.80 -30.78 -0.05
N LYS A 682 14.81 -30.27 -0.80
CA LYS A 682 13.78 -31.09 -1.46
C LYS A 682 14.40 -32.09 -2.43
N LYS A 683 15.29 -31.64 -3.31
CA LYS A 683 15.96 -32.46 -4.32
C LYS A 683 16.82 -33.53 -3.69
N LYS A 684 17.60 -33.18 -2.67
CA LYS A 684 18.51 -34.10 -1.98
C LYS A 684 17.78 -35.23 -1.25
N HIS A 685 16.66 -34.94 -0.60
CA HIS A 685 15.93 -35.90 0.24
C HIS A 685 14.68 -36.51 -0.39
N GLY A 686 14.35 -36.14 -1.64
CA GLY A 686 13.18 -36.67 -2.34
C GLY A 686 11.84 -36.38 -1.67
N LYS A 687 11.73 -35.26 -0.93
CA LYS A 687 10.48 -34.88 -0.24
C LYS A 687 9.51 -34.16 -1.18
N GLU A 688 8.22 -34.27 -0.91
CA GLU A 688 7.20 -33.54 -1.68
C GLU A 688 7.11 -32.06 -1.28
N SER A 689 7.26 -31.77 0.01
CA SER A 689 7.26 -30.41 0.57
C SER A 689 8.42 -30.22 1.55
N VAL A 690 9.10 -29.09 1.40
CA VAL A 690 10.08 -28.55 2.34
C VAL A 690 9.69 -27.10 2.58
N THR A 691 9.78 -26.63 3.82
CA THR A 691 9.36 -25.28 4.19
C THR A 691 10.28 -24.70 5.25
N VAL A 692 10.72 -23.48 5.01
CA VAL A 692 11.44 -22.63 5.96
C VAL A 692 10.57 -21.40 6.25
N PRO A 693 9.82 -21.36 7.37
CA PRO A 693 8.99 -20.21 7.69
C PRO A 693 9.84 -18.95 7.89
N TRP A 694 9.37 -17.83 7.33
CA TRP A 694 10.04 -16.54 7.37
C TRP A 694 9.29 -15.55 8.26
N TYR A 695 9.85 -15.27 9.43
CA TYR A 695 9.31 -14.32 10.40
C TYR A 695 9.97 -12.95 10.19
N VAL A 696 9.23 -11.97 9.67
CA VAL A 696 9.75 -10.65 9.31
C VAL A 696 9.36 -9.64 10.39
N MET A 697 10.33 -9.26 11.23
CA MET A 697 10.15 -8.25 12.27
C MET A 697 10.22 -6.84 11.67
N THR A 698 9.16 -6.07 11.86
CA THR A 698 9.03 -4.67 11.42
C THR A 698 9.00 -3.73 12.63
N SER A 699 8.89 -2.43 12.39
CA SER A 699 8.50 -1.42 13.38
C SER A 699 7.20 -0.76 12.91
N GLY A 700 6.52 -0.01 13.78
CA GLY A 700 5.26 0.65 13.40
C GLY A 700 5.32 1.39 12.05
N PRO A 701 6.34 2.22 11.78
CA PRO A 701 6.49 2.91 10.50
C PRO A 701 6.83 2.01 9.30
N THR A 702 7.41 0.82 9.51
CA THR A 702 7.78 -0.09 8.40
C THR A 702 6.74 -1.18 8.15
N ARG A 703 5.83 -1.45 9.10
CA ARG A 703 4.82 -2.52 9.00
C ARG A 703 4.02 -2.48 7.69
N GLY A 704 3.19 -1.46 7.54
CA GLY A 704 2.24 -1.37 6.43
C GLY A 704 2.93 -1.38 5.06
N PRO A 705 3.99 -0.58 4.85
CA PRO A 705 4.76 -0.63 3.61
C PRO A 705 5.41 -1.99 3.33
N THR A 706 5.92 -2.69 4.36
CA THR A 706 6.50 -4.04 4.18
C THR A 706 5.43 -5.07 3.82
N GLU A 707 4.29 -5.10 4.51
CA GLU A 707 3.18 -6.02 4.16
C GLU A 707 2.71 -5.81 2.72
N LYS A 708 2.47 -4.55 2.36
CA LYS A 708 2.06 -4.16 1.01
C LYS A 708 3.08 -4.63 -0.02
N PHE A 709 4.37 -4.40 0.22
CA PHE A 709 5.44 -4.79 -0.71
C PHE A 709 5.52 -6.31 -0.90
N PHE A 710 5.33 -7.11 0.15
CA PHE A 710 5.27 -8.57 0.04
C PHE A 710 4.03 -9.03 -0.75
N GLU A 711 2.87 -8.40 -0.54
CA GLU A 711 1.64 -8.73 -1.26
C GLU A 711 1.72 -8.38 -2.75
N GLU A 712 2.23 -7.20 -3.09
CA GLU A 712 2.43 -6.74 -4.48
C GLU A 712 3.39 -7.65 -5.26
N ASN A 713 4.37 -8.23 -4.57
CA ASN A 713 5.36 -9.13 -5.17
C ASN A 713 5.02 -10.62 -4.99
N ASN A 714 3.76 -10.95 -4.68
CA ASN A 714 3.27 -12.31 -4.47
C ASN A 714 4.21 -13.16 -3.58
N TYR A 715 4.67 -12.56 -2.47
CA TYR A 715 5.57 -13.17 -1.49
C TYR A 715 6.87 -13.75 -2.11
N PHE A 716 7.31 -13.19 -3.25
CA PHE A 716 8.49 -13.60 -4.00
C PHE A 716 8.49 -15.08 -4.39
N GLY A 717 7.31 -15.65 -4.63
CA GLY A 717 7.11 -17.07 -4.95
C GLY A 717 7.06 -18.01 -3.74
N LEU A 718 7.23 -17.49 -2.51
CA LEU A 718 6.96 -18.22 -1.29
C LEU A 718 5.45 -18.26 -1.01
N LYS A 719 5.00 -19.23 -0.21
CA LYS A 719 3.60 -19.29 0.21
C LYS A 719 3.30 -18.24 1.29
N LYS A 720 2.21 -17.49 1.14
CA LYS A 720 1.79 -16.44 2.11
C LYS A 720 1.70 -16.98 3.53
N GLU A 721 1.17 -18.19 3.73
CA GLU A 721 1.04 -18.80 5.06
C GLU A 721 2.38 -19.15 5.75
N ASN A 722 3.51 -19.09 5.02
CA ASN A 722 4.85 -19.33 5.52
C ASN A 722 5.65 -18.04 5.73
N VAL A 723 5.07 -16.88 5.45
CA VAL A 723 5.68 -15.58 5.72
C VAL A 723 4.85 -14.87 6.80
N PHE A 724 5.43 -14.75 7.99
CA PHE A 724 4.79 -14.13 9.14
C PHE A 724 5.44 -12.77 9.42
N ILE A 725 4.79 -11.69 9.03
CA ILE A 725 5.25 -10.34 9.35
C ILE A 725 4.75 -10.00 10.75
N PHE A 726 5.61 -9.52 11.66
CA PHE A 726 5.26 -9.07 13.03
C PHE A 726 5.93 -7.73 13.37
N GLU A 727 5.51 -7.05 14.44
CA GLU A 727 6.06 -5.76 14.88
C GLU A 727 6.84 -5.89 16.19
N GLN A 728 7.94 -5.13 16.31
CA GLN A 728 8.63 -4.93 17.59
C GLN A 728 7.98 -3.83 18.43
N GLY A 729 8.35 -3.79 19.72
CA GLY A 729 7.88 -2.78 20.65
C GLY A 729 8.42 -1.37 20.36
N VAL A 730 7.93 -0.42 21.15
CA VAL A 730 8.48 0.94 21.19
C VAL A 730 8.64 1.37 22.65
N LEU A 731 9.62 2.22 22.90
CA LEU A 731 9.80 2.90 24.18
C LEU A 731 9.60 4.41 24.01
N PRO A 732 9.04 5.09 25.03
CA PRO A 732 9.03 6.54 25.06
C PRO A 732 10.44 7.12 25.02
N CYS A 733 10.61 8.23 24.30
CA CYS A 733 11.79 9.07 24.38
C CYS A 733 11.78 9.82 25.71
N ILE A 734 12.93 9.89 26.37
CA ILE A 734 13.05 10.43 27.73
C ILE A 734 13.97 11.65 27.74
N SER A 735 13.65 12.69 28.49
CA SER A 735 14.51 13.86 28.67
C SER A 735 15.76 13.50 29.49
N ASN A 736 16.74 14.41 29.56
CA ASN A 736 17.92 14.20 30.40
C ASN A 736 17.58 14.13 31.90
N GLU A 737 16.42 14.66 32.29
CA GLU A 737 15.89 14.68 33.66
C GLU A 737 15.01 13.46 33.96
N GLY A 738 14.89 12.50 33.03
CA GLY A 738 14.10 11.28 33.23
C GLY A 738 12.60 11.44 32.94
N LYS A 739 12.17 12.50 32.26
CA LYS A 739 10.75 12.75 31.93
C LYS A 739 10.38 12.23 30.55
N ILE A 740 9.21 11.60 30.41
CA ILE A 740 8.66 11.21 29.10
C ILE A 740 8.44 12.47 28.24
N LEU A 741 8.96 12.46 27.01
CA LEU A 741 8.82 13.54 26.03
C LEU A 741 7.53 13.38 25.22
N LEU A 742 6.81 14.49 25.03
CA LEU A 742 5.69 14.60 24.10
C LEU A 742 6.21 15.09 22.73
N GLU A 743 5.88 14.39 21.65
CA GLU A 743 6.18 14.83 20.27
C GLU A 743 5.27 16.00 19.88
N SER A 744 4.04 15.98 20.37
CA SER A 744 3.07 17.07 20.33
C SER A 744 2.07 16.96 21.50
N LYS A 745 1.11 17.89 21.62
CA LYS A 745 0.13 17.96 22.71
C LYS A 745 -0.68 16.67 22.92
N SER A 746 -0.84 15.85 21.88
CA SER A 746 -1.71 14.66 21.86
C SER A 746 -0.98 13.32 21.64
N LYS A 747 0.36 13.28 21.66
CA LYS A 747 1.12 12.02 21.52
C LYS A 747 2.54 12.09 22.05
N VAL A 748 2.94 10.95 22.61
CA VAL A 748 4.24 10.66 23.17
C VAL A 748 5.25 10.46 22.05
N ALA A 749 6.43 11.08 22.17
CA ALA A 749 7.57 10.80 21.31
C ALA A 749 8.07 9.37 21.60
N VAL A 750 8.03 8.49 20.62
CA VAL A 750 8.42 7.08 20.77
C VAL A 750 9.52 6.70 19.78
N ALA A 751 10.31 5.70 20.13
CA ALA A 751 11.28 5.07 19.24
C ALA A 751 11.23 3.54 19.38
N PRO A 752 11.63 2.78 18.34
CA PRO A 752 11.83 1.34 18.50
C PRO A 752 12.76 1.04 19.68
N ASP A 753 12.50 -0.04 20.39
CA ASP A 753 13.19 -0.47 21.61
C ASP A 753 14.54 -1.17 21.34
N GLY A 754 15.13 -0.93 20.16
CA GLY A 754 16.37 -1.55 19.70
C GLY A 754 16.17 -2.94 19.08
N ASN A 755 17.22 -3.50 18.47
CA ASN A 755 17.12 -4.83 17.87
C ASN A 755 17.00 -5.96 18.92
N GLY A 756 17.32 -5.69 20.19
CA GLY A 756 17.08 -6.59 21.32
C GLY A 756 15.60 -6.70 21.72
N GLY A 757 14.77 -5.71 21.34
CA GLY A 757 13.31 -5.80 21.46
C GLY A 757 12.71 -6.97 20.67
N LEU A 758 13.50 -7.59 19.80
CA LEU A 758 13.19 -8.85 19.11
C LEU A 758 12.61 -9.91 20.04
N TYR A 759 13.22 -10.15 21.20
CA TYR A 759 12.84 -11.28 22.04
C TYR A 759 11.43 -11.13 22.58
N GLN A 760 11.11 -9.95 23.11
CA GLN A 760 9.79 -9.65 23.61
C GLN A 760 8.75 -9.68 22.47
N ALA A 761 9.11 -9.18 21.29
CA ALA A 761 8.27 -9.19 20.10
C ALA A 761 7.94 -10.61 19.60
N LEU A 762 8.91 -11.55 19.63
CA LEU A 762 8.71 -12.95 19.27
C LEU A 762 7.64 -13.62 20.15
N VAL A 763 7.58 -13.27 21.44
CA VAL A 763 6.58 -13.80 22.36
C VAL A 763 5.23 -13.13 22.16
N GLN A 764 5.19 -11.79 22.16
CA GLN A 764 3.95 -11.02 22.08
C GLN A 764 3.19 -11.22 20.76
N ALA A 765 3.92 -11.35 19.65
CA ALA A 765 3.32 -11.59 18.34
C ALA A 765 2.92 -13.07 18.10
N GLY A 766 3.19 -13.96 19.06
CA GLY A 766 2.90 -15.40 18.93
C GLY A 766 3.85 -16.17 18.04
N VAL A 767 5.01 -15.61 17.67
CA VAL A 767 6.01 -16.28 16.82
C VAL A 767 6.59 -17.52 17.50
N VAL A 768 6.94 -17.45 18.79
CA VAL A 768 7.41 -18.62 19.55
C VAL A 768 6.35 -19.74 19.58
N ALA A 769 5.07 -19.37 19.69
CA ALA A 769 3.99 -20.34 19.65
C ALA A 769 3.82 -20.99 18.26
N ASP A 770 3.97 -20.21 17.19
CA ASP A 770 3.93 -20.71 15.82
C ASP A 770 5.15 -21.60 15.48
N LEU A 771 6.36 -21.22 15.91
CA LEU A 771 7.56 -22.05 15.82
C LEU A 771 7.35 -23.42 16.47
N ARG A 772 6.78 -23.45 17.69
CA ARG A 772 6.43 -24.69 18.41
C ARG A 772 5.42 -25.52 17.61
N LYS A 773 4.36 -24.87 17.11
CA LYS A 773 3.30 -25.53 16.33
C LYS A 773 3.85 -26.18 15.05
N ARG A 774 4.84 -25.56 14.42
CA ARG A 774 5.48 -26.05 13.19
C ARG A 774 6.58 -27.09 13.44
N GLY A 775 6.99 -27.30 14.70
CA GLY A 775 8.09 -28.20 15.04
C GLY A 775 9.47 -27.66 14.62
N VAL A 776 9.63 -26.34 14.58
CA VAL A 776 10.92 -25.71 14.29
C VAL A 776 11.81 -25.80 15.53
N GLU A 777 13.05 -26.26 15.35
CA GLU A 777 14.05 -26.46 16.41
C GLU A 777 15.24 -25.49 16.27
N HIS A 778 15.47 -24.98 15.06
CA HIS A 778 16.64 -24.20 14.68
C HIS A 778 16.21 -22.88 14.02
N ILE A 779 16.65 -21.76 14.57
CA ILE A 779 16.23 -20.44 14.09
C ILE A 779 17.46 -19.64 13.66
N HIS A 780 17.51 -19.21 12.40
CA HIS A 780 18.54 -18.28 11.93
C HIS A 780 17.97 -16.87 11.89
N ALA A 781 18.56 -15.96 12.66
CA ALA A 781 18.19 -14.54 12.71
C ALA A 781 19.27 -13.64 12.08
N TYR A 782 18.86 -12.65 11.29
CA TYR A 782 19.78 -11.75 10.60
C TYR A 782 19.18 -10.37 10.33
N CYS A 783 20.04 -9.38 10.02
CA CYS A 783 19.64 -8.04 9.63
C CYS A 783 19.34 -7.91 8.13
N VAL A 784 18.30 -7.13 7.80
CA VAL A 784 17.86 -6.93 6.41
C VAL A 784 18.88 -6.25 5.51
N ASP A 785 19.85 -5.51 6.08
CA ASP A 785 20.79 -4.72 5.29
C ASP A 785 21.99 -5.47 4.74
N ASN A 786 22.21 -6.72 5.13
CA ASN A 786 23.26 -7.51 4.53
C ASN A 786 22.82 -8.07 3.17
N CYS A 787 23.33 -7.50 2.09
CA CYS A 787 22.98 -7.89 0.73
C CYS A 787 23.50 -9.30 0.37
N LEU A 788 24.58 -9.76 1.01
CA LEU A 788 25.20 -11.08 0.80
C LEU A 788 24.72 -12.17 1.78
N VAL A 789 23.74 -11.89 2.64
CA VAL A 789 23.32 -12.84 3.66
C VAL A 789 22.92 -14.21 3.08
N LYS A 790 23.57 -15.29 3.52
CA LYS A 790 23.18 -16.67 3.22
C LYS A 790 21.99 -17.07 4.10
N VAL A 791 20.77 -16.72 3.66
CA VAL A 791 19.53 -16.96 4.42
C VAL A 791 19.34 -18.46 4.64
N ALA A 792 19.04 -18.87 5.88
CA ALA A 792 19.00 -20.28 6.31
C ALA A 792 20.25 -21.09 5.91
N ASP A 793 21.45 -20.54 6.07
CA ASP A 793 22.72 -21.22 5.73
C ASP A 793 22.83 -22.62 6.37
N PRO A 794 22.83 -23.69 5.55
CA PRO A 794 22.94 -25.05 6.04
C PRO A 794 24.24 -25.29 6.83
N THR A 795 25.36 -24.68 6.44
CA THR A 795 26.66 -24.89 7.09
C THR A 795 26.63 -24.38 8.52
N PHE A 796 26.14 -23.15 8.72
CA PHE A 796 26.03 -22.55 10.04
C PHE A 796 25.01 -23.24 10.93
N ILE A 797 23.87 -23.65 10.37
CA ILE A 797 22.85 -24.40 11.11
C ILE A 797 23.41 -25.77 11.54
N GLY A 798 24.02 -26.52 10.63
CA GLY A 798 24.60 -27.82 10.93
C GLY A 798 25.76 -27.75 11.93
N PHE A 799 26.61 -26.73 11.84
CA PHE A 799 27.64 -26.46 12.83
C PHE A 799 27.03 -26.25 14.22
N SER A 800 26.06 -25.33 14.32
CA SER A 800 25.41 -24.97 15.58
C SER A 800 24.68 -26.16 16.20
N ALA A 801 23.91 -26.90 15.40
CA ALA A 801 23.22 -28.11 15.84
C ALA A 801 24.22 -29.19 16.29
N SER A 802 25.33 -29.40 15.57
CA SER A 802 26.34 -30.40 15.94
C SER A 802 27.03 -30.11 17.26
N LYS A 803 27.08 -28.84 17.67
CA LYS A 803 27.64 -28.38 18.94
C LYS A 803 26.61 -28.37 20.08
N ASN A 804 25.33 -28.58 19.78
CA ASN A 804 24.23 -28.54 20.76
C ASN A 804 24.20 -27.24 21.60
N VAL A 805 24.46 -26.12 20.91
CA VAL A 805 24.46 -24.78 21.50
C VAL A 805 23.09 -24.13 21.44
N ASP A 806 22.85 -23.21 22.36
CA ASP A 806 21.62 -22.43 22.43
C ASP A 806 21.70 -21.18 21.56
N ILE A 807 22.89 -20.58 21.47
CA ILE A 807 23.19 -19.51 20.52
C ILE A 807 24.46 -19.85 19.75
N ALA A 808 24.46 -19.55 18.46
CA ALA A 808 25.71 -19.35 17.73
C ALA A 808 25.68 -18.03 16.98
N THR A 809 26.84 -17.53 16.59
CA THR A 809 26.96 -16.27 15.86
C THR A 809 27.90 -16.41 14.68
N LYS A 810 27.61 -15.70 13.59
CA LYS A 810 28.57 -15.51 12.50
C LYS A 810 29.36 -14.23 12.72
N VAL A 811 30.61 -14.29 12.31
CA VAL A 811 31.54 -13.15 12.28
C VAL A 811 32.30 -13.14 10.98
N VAL A 812 32.81 -11.97 10.62
CA VAL A 812 33.84 -11.86 9.57
C VAL A 812 35.17 -11.52 10.21
N ARG A 813 36.25 -11.81 9.49
CA ARG A 813 37.58 -11.37 9.90
C ARG A 813 37.63 -9.83 9.91
N LYS A 814 38.04 -9.26 11.04
CA LYS A 814 38.33 -7.83 11.16
C LYS A 814 39.48 -7.46 10.20
N ARG A 815 39.27 -6.44 9.36
CA ARG A 815 40.22 -6.03 8.31
C ARG A 815 41.50 -5.44 8.89
N ASN A 816 41.37 -4.64 9.95
CA ASN A 816 42.49 -4.00 10.64
C ASN A 816 42.06 -3.53 12.05
N ALA A 817 43.03 -3.15 12.88
CA ALA A 817 42.80 -2.77 14.28
C ALA A 817 41.81 -1.60 14.44
N LYS A 818 41.76 -0.68 13.48
CA LYS A 818 40.96 0.55 13.51
C LYS A 818 39.54 0.38 12.97
N GLU A 819 39.18 -0.79 12.44
CA GLU A 819 37.83 -1.05 11.97
C GLU A 819 36.82 -0.91 13.13
N SER A 820 35.83 -0.04 12.97
CA SER A 820 34.83 0.28 13.99
C SER A 820 33.68 -0.73 13.99
N VAL A 821 33.98 -1.93 14.51
CA VAL A 821 33.04 -3.06 14.61
C VAL A 821 33.07 -3.63 16.02
N GLY A 822 31.89 -4.02 16.53
CA GLY A 822 31.79 -4.78 17.76
C GLY A 822 32.44 -6.15 17.61
N LEU A 823 33.13 -6.62 18.65
CA LEU A 823 33.90 -7.86 18.63
C LEU A 823 33.28 -8.90 19.53
N ILE A 824 33.09 -10.10 18.99
CA ILE A 824 32.59 -11.24 19.75
C ILE A 824 33.76 -11.91 20.45
N LEU A 825 33.70 -11.95 21.77
CA LEU A 825 34.78 -12.41 22.61
C LEU A 825 34.24 -12.95 23.94
N GLN A 826 35.15 -13.36 24.81
CA GLN A 826 34.84 -13.71 26.19
C GLN A 826 35.16 -12.53 27.10
N LYS A 827 34.14 -11.97 27.77
CA LYS A 827 34.30 -10.94 28.81
C LYS A 827 33.97 -11.57 30.16
N ASN A 828 34.91 -11.51 31.09
CA ASN A 828 34.75 -12.05 32.46
C ASN A 828 34.24 -13.50 32.50
N GLY A 829 34.76 -14.37 31.63
CA GLY A 829 34.36 -15.78 31.64
C GLY A 829 33.16 -16.11 30.75
N ARG A 830 32.42 -15.12 30.23
CA ARG A 830 31.15 -15.28 29.50
C ARG A 830 31.27 -14.80 28.04
N PRO A 831 30.52 -15.37 27.09
CA PRO A 831 30.48 -14.86 25.73
C PRO A 831 29.77 -13.50 25.71
N ASP A 832 30.33 -12.54 24.97
CA ASP A 832 29.86 -11.16 24.96
C ASP A 832 30.24 -10.45 23.66
N VAL A 833 29.70 -9.25 23.45
CA VAL A 833 30.12 -8.33 22.40
C VAL A 833 30.68 -7.07 23.05
N VAL A 834 31.92 -6.74 22.70
CA VAL A 834 32.55 -5.49 23.13
C VAL A 834 32.55 -4.51 21.96
N GLU A 835 31.93 -3.35 22.16
CA GLU A 835 31.92 -2.28 21.18
C GLU A 835 33.32 -1.70 20.97
N TYR A 836 33.59 -1.20 19.77
CA TYR A 836 34.91 -0.68 19.41
C TYR A 836 35.35 0.54 20.26
N SER A 837 34.40 1.23 20.90
CA SER A 837 34.69 2.33 21.83
C SER A 837 35.15 1.86 23.21
N GLU A 838 34.96 0.58 23.54
CA GLU A 838 35.32 -0.02 24.83
C GLU A 838 36.60 -0.87 24.77
N ILE A 839 37.16 -1.10 23.58
CA ILE A 839 38.43 -1.82 23.42
C ILE A 839 39.61 -0.87 23.51
N THR A 840 40.65 -1.28 24.26
CA THR A 840 41.90 -0.51 24.34
C THR A 840 42.66 -0.55 23.01
N THR A 841 43.57 0.40 22.79
CA THR A 841 44.39 0.39 21.56
C THR A 841 45.31 -0.83 21.55
N GLU A 842 45.85 -1.19 22.72
CA GLU A 842 46.71 -2.35 22.94
C GLU A 842 45.98 -3.65 22.57
N ASP A 843 44.74 -3.84 23.02
CA ASP A 843 43.95 -5.02 22.68
C ASP A 843 43.50 -5.02 21.21
N ALA A 844 43.15 -3.86 20.65
CA ALA A 844 42.76 -3.75 19.25
C ALA A 844 43.91 -4.09 18.27
N GLU A 845 45.15 -3.81 18.66
CA GLU A 845 46.37 -4.08 17.87
C GLU A 845 47.03 -5.42 18.20
N ALA A 846 46.59 -6.11 19.26
CA ALA A 846 47.12 -7.39 19.69
C ALA A 846 47.05 -8.44 18.57
N ARG A 847 48.13 -9.21 18.40
CA ARG A 847 48.27 -10.27 17.38
C ARG A 847 48.00 -11.65 17.94
N ASP A 848 47.47 -12.53 17.10
CA ASP A 848 47.19 -13.91 17.49
C ASP A 848 48.52 -14.65 17.75
N PRO A 849 48.70 -15.29 18.91
CA PRO A 849 49.94 -16.02 19.22
C PRO A 849 50.18 -17.23 18.31
N LYS A 850 49.14 -17.76 17.64
CA LYS A 850 49.26 -18.87 16.69
C LYS A 850 49.57 -18.40 15.27
N ASP A 851 49.23 -17.15 14.93
CA ASP A 851 49.47 -16.53 13.64
C ASP A 851 49.61 -15.00 13.79
N SER A 852 50.84 -14.49 13.73
CA SER A 852 51.15 -13.07 13.96
C SER A 852 50.59 -12.13 12.89
N GLU A 853 50.18 -12.64 11.73
CA GLU A 853 49.54 -11.84 10.68
C GLU A 853 48.09 -11.50 11.07
N LEU A 854 47.46 -12.31 11.94
CA LEU A 854 46.09 -12.13 12.38
C LEU A 854 46.01 -11.27 13.66
N LEU A 855 44.91 -10.52 13.77
CA LEU A 855 44.56 -9.87 15.04
C LEU A 855 44.04 -10.92 16.02
N LYS A 856 44.44 -10.79 17.29
CA LYS A 856 43.95 -11.62 18.40
C LYS A 856 42.43 -11.49 18.54
N PHE A 857 41.93 -10.26 18.55
CA PHE A 857 40.50 -9.95 18.58
C PHE A 857 40.02 -9.56 17.18
N ARG A 858 39.58 -10.56 16.41
CA ARG A 858 39.21 -10.42 14.99
C ARG A 858 37.79 -10.83 14.63
N ALA A 859 37.02 -11.35 15.58
CA ALA A 859 35.67 -11.84 15.37
C ALA A 859 34.68 -10.67 15.27
N ALA A 860 34.65 -10.02 14.11
CA ALA A 860 33.80 -8.85 13.87
C ALA A 860 32.33 -9.27 13.74
N ASN A 861 31.49 -8.74 14.62
CA ASN A 861 30.06 -9.02 14.65
C ASN A 861 29.38 -8.51 13.38
N ILE A 862 28.59 -9.37 12.73
CA ILE A 862 27.78 -9.03 11.54
C ILE A 862 26.28 -9.16 11.80
N VAL A 863 25.88 -9.33 13.07
CA VAL A 863 24.48 -9.45 13.52
C VAL A 863 23.73 -10.55 12.76
N ASN A 864 24.35 -11.73 12.76
CA ASN A 864 23.82 -12.95 12.16
C ASN A 864 23.98 -14.08 13.17
N HIS A 865 22.85 -14.61 13.65
CA HIS A 865 22.79 -15.46 14.83
C HIS A 865 21.94 -16.70 14.55
N TYR A 866 22.30 -17.78 15.22
CA TYR A 866 21.50 -18.98 15.36
C TYR A 866 20.94 -19.03 16.78
N TYR A 867 19.70 -19.50 16.92
CA TYR A 867 19.06 -19.81 18.18
C TYR A 867 18.50 -21.23 18.17
N SER A 868 18.64 -21.95 19.28
CA SER A 868 17.81 -23.12 19.56
C SER A 868 16.38 -22.67 19.88
N PHE A 869 15.39 -23.49 19.53
CA PHE A 869 14.01 -23.22 19.93
C PHE A 869 13.86 -23.14 21.46
N ASN A 870 14.54 -24.02 22.21
CA ASN A 870 14.51 -24.03 23.68
C ASN A 870 14.98 -22.70 24.28
N PHE A 871 16.02 -22.10 23.70
CA PHE A 871 16.47 -20.78 24.12
C PHE A 871 15.39 -19.71 23.91
N LEU A 872 14.75 -19.68 22.73
CA LEU A 872 13.66 -18.73 22.46
C LEU A 872 12.41 -19.00 23.32
N GLU A 873 12.15 -20.25 23.70
CA GLU A 873 11.06 -20.59 24.62
C GLU A 873 11.28 -20.01 26.03
N SER A 874 12.54 -19.90 26.46
CA SER A 874 12.92 -19.35 27.77
C SER A 874 12.89 -17.81 27.86
N ILE A 875 12.60 -17.09 26.77
CA ILE A 875 12.57 -15.62 26.73
C ILE A 875 11.89 -14.95 27.94
N PRO A 876 10.69 -15.41 28.40
CA PRO A 876 10.01 -14.80 29.55
C PRO A 876 10.83 -14.79 30.86
N GLU A 877 11.84 -15.65 30.99
CA GLU A 877 12.68 -15.78 32.19
C GLU A 877 13.82 -14.75 32.27
N TRP A 878 14.20 -14.15 31.14
CA TRP A 878 15.41 -13.33 31.05
C TRP A 878 15.29 -12.05 30.22
N ALA A 879 14.28 -11.88 29.35
CA ALA A 879 14.18 -10.69 28.49
C ALA A 879 14.09 -9.38 29.28
N ASN A 880 13.45 -9.41 30.46
CA ASN A 880 13.36 -8.26 31.36
C ASN A 880 14.69 -7.87 32.04
N LYS A 881 15.71 -8.73 31.95
CA LYS A 881 17.07 -8.49 32.48
C LYS A 881 17.99 -7.84 31.45
N LEU A 882 17.59 -7.78 30.18
CA LEU A 882 18.40 -7.16 29.14
C LEU A 882 18.63 -5.67 29.46
N PRO A 883 19.89 -5.18 29.33
CA PRO A 883 20.20 -3.78 29.55
C PRO A 883 19.55 -2.90 28.49
N HIS A 884 19.30 -1.65 28.85
CA HIS A 884 18.89 -0.62 27.92
C HIS A 884 20.05 0.36 27.74
N HIS A 885 20.52 0.47 26.50
CA HIS A 885 21.61 1.35 26.13
C HIS A 885 21.10 2.75 25.82
N VAL A 886 21.87 3.76 26.23
CA VAL A 886 21.49 5.17 26.11
C VAL A 886 21.99 5.75 24.79
N ALA A 887 21.07 6.05 23.88
CA ALA A 887 21.36 6.82 22.68
C ALA A 887 20.90 8.28 22.85
N ARG A 888 21.84 9.20 23.11
CA ARG A 888 21.55 10.64 23.19
C ARG A 888 21.20 11.20 21.81
N LYS A 889 20.02 11.82 21.67
CA LYS A 889 19.50 12.34 20.39
C LYS A 889 18.90 13.74 20.54
N LYS A 890 18.80 14.42 19.40
CA LYS A 890 17.99 15.63 19.23
C LYS A 890 16.56 15.19 18.92
N ILE A 891 15.68 15.25 19.90
CA ILE A 891 14.31 14.72 19.83
C ILE A 891 13.36 15.92 19.82
N PRO A 892 12.67 16.20 18.70
CA PRO A 892 11.62 17.23 18.66
C PRO A 892 10.57 16.96 19.74
N TYR A 893 10.17 18.00 20.47
CA TYR A 893 9.21 17.86 21.57
C TYR A 893 8.36 19.12 21.76
N VAL A 894 7.21 18.96 22.41
CA VAL A 894 6.38 20.08 22.91
C VAL A 894 6.89 20.55 24.25
N ASN A 895 7.07 21.86 24.40
CA ASN A 895 7.25 22.47 25.71
C ASN A 895 5.92 22.44 26.48
N THR A 896 5.90 21.82 27.66
CA THR A 896 4.68 21.63 28.46
C THR A 896 4.13 22.91 29.09
N GLU A 897 4.94 23.98 29.19
CA GLU A 897 4.51 25.29 29.70
C GLU A 897 3.92 26.17 28.59
N THR A 898 4.55 26.21 27.42
CA THR A 898 4.15 27.11 26.32
C THR A 898 3.24 26.44 25.28
N GLY A 899 3.36 25.12 25.10
CA GLY A 899 2.65 24.35 24.08
C GLY A 899 3.22 24.51 22.66
N GLU A 900 4.46 24.98 22.51
CA GLU A 900 5.16 25.15 21.22
C GLU A 900 6.13 23.99 20.90
N THR A 901 6.35 23.73 19.60
CA THR A 901 7.33 22.74 19.14
C THR A 901 8.72 23.27 19.23
N ILE A 902 9.59 22.48 19.84
CA ILE A 902 11.00 22.76 19.87
C ILE A 902 11.74 21.69 19.07
N LYS A 903 12.49 22.15 18.05
CA LYS A 903 13.51 21.35 17.35
C LYS A 903 14.87 21.65 17.99
N PRO A 904 15.41 20.76 18.84
CA PRO A 904 16.56 21.07 19.69
C PRO A 904 17.87 21.10 18.90
N GLU A 905 18.72 22.10 19.16
CA GLU A 905 20.03 22.24 18.51
C GLU A 905 21.10 21.31 19.11
N LYS A 906 20.94 20.90 20.37
CA LYS A 906 21.80 19.96 21.11
C LYS A 906 20.97 18.75 21.58
N PRO A 907 21.59 17.58 21.83
CA PRO A 907 20.86 16.44 22.39
C PRO A 907 20.13 16.81 23.69
N ASN A 908 18.80 16.69 23.69
CA ASN A 908 17.90 17.07 24.78
C ASN A 908 17.27 15.86 25.49
N GLY A 909 17.44 14.66 24.92
CA GLY A 909 16.89 13.44 25.47
C GLY A 909 17.62 12.20 24.99
N ILE A 910 17.13 11.07 25.45
CA ILE A 910 17.66 9.74 25.24
C ILE A 910 16.61 8.84 24.59
N LYS A 911 17.09 7.93 23.75
CA LYS A 911 16.38 6.72 23.35
C LYS A 911 17.01 5.54 24.08
N LEU A 912 16.16 4.67 24.62
CA LEU A 912 16.57 3.44 25.27
C LEU A 912 16.44 2.30 24.25
N GLU A 913 17.54 1.61 23.98
CA GLU A 913 17.60 0.52 23.00
C GLU A 913 18.22 -0.72 23.65
N GLN A 914 17.58 -1.88 23.51
CA GLN A 914 18.19 -3.16 23.84
C GLN A 914 18.99 -3.67 22.63
N PHE A 915 20.10 -4.36 22.87
CA PHE A 915 20.83 -5.04 21.79
C PHE A 915 20.56 -6.55 21.78
N VAL A 916 20.41 -7.09 20.57
CA VAL A 916 20.13 -8.52 20.36
C VAL A 916 21.23 -9.41 20.97
N PHE A 917 22.47 -8.96 20.97
CA PHE A 917 23.59 -9.72 21.51
C PHE A 917 23.76 -9.61 23.03
N ASP A 918 23.00 -8.75 23.73
CA ASP A 918 23.13 -8.58 25.19
C ASP A 918 22.64 -9.82 25.98
N CYS A 919 22.02 -10.78 25.31
CA CYS A 919 21.68 -12.07 25.91
C CYS A 919 22.86 -13.05 25.97
N PHE A 920 23.97 -12.80 25.26
CA PHE A 920 25.10 -13.73 25.21
C PHE A 920 25.69 -14.00 26.59
N PRO A 921 25.88 -12.99 27.47
CA PRO A 921 26.46 -13.23 28.80
C PRO A 921 25.64 -14.14 29.71
N PHE A 922 24.36 -14.39 29.39
CA PHE A 922 23.51 -15.32 30.14
C PHE A 922 23.94 -16.77 29.93
N LEU A 923 24.60 -17.07 28.80
CA LEU A 923 25.03 -18.42 28.44
C LEU A 923 26.37 -18.77 29.09
N SER A 924 26.54 -20.06 29.34
CA SER A 924 27.86 -20.65 29.54
C SER A 924 28.55 -20.83 28.18
N LEU A 925 29.89 -20.88 28.19
CA LEU A 925 30.66 -21.00 26.94
C LEU A 925 30.37 -22.28 26.15
N ASP A 926 29.99 -23.38 26.81
CA ASP A 926 29.60 -24.64 26.15
C ASP A 926 28.25 -24.56 25.43
N LYS A 927 27.46 -23.52 25.72
CA LYS A 927 26.17 -23.22 25.08
C LYS A 927 26.24 -22.11 24.04
N PHE A 928 27.44 -21.65 23.72
CA PHE A 928 27.70 -20.61 22.72
C PHE A 928 28.71 -21.07 21.67
N ALA A 929 28.50 -20.71 20.41
CA ALA A 929 29.47 -20.96 19.35
C ALA A 929 29.64 -19.76 18.41
N CYS A 930 30.77 -19.69 17.71
CA CYS A 930 31.09 -18.63 16.77
C CYS A 930 31.70 -19.20 15.49
N MET A 931 31.17 -18.82 14.33
CA MET A 931 31.68 -19.21 13.01
C MET A 931 32.19 -17.99 12.25
N GLU A 932 33.48 -17.98 11.93
CA GLU A 932 34.07 -17.00 11.01
C GLU A 932 33.76 -17.38 9.56
N VAL A 933 33.27 -16.40 8.79
CA VAL A 933 32.94 -16.55 7.37
C VAL A 933 33.68 -15.54 6.50
N LYS A 934 33.73 -15.80 5.19
CA LYS A 934 34.33 -14.88 4.22
C LYS A 934 33.44 -13.66 4.01
N ARG A 935 34.01 -12.47 4.18
CA ARG A 935 33.25 -11.21 4.06
C ARG A 935 32.68 -11.06 2.66
N GLU A 936 33.53 -11.27 1.66
CA GLU A 936 33.21 -11.16 0.24
C GLU A 936 32.14 -12.15 -0.23
N ASP A 937 31.80 -13.16 0.59
CA ASP A 937 30.75 -14.12 0.27
C ASP A 937 29.48 -13.96 1.11
N GLU A 938 29.58 -13.36 2.30
CA GLU A 938 28.50 -13.42 3.29
C GLU A 938 28.16 -12.08 3.96
N PHE A 939 28.94 -11.01 3.75
CA PHE A 939 28.71 -9.74 4.42
C PHE A 939 29.04 -8.52 3.55
N SER A 940 27.98 -7.88 3.06
CA SER A 940 28.01 -6.56 2.42
C SER A 940 26.83 -5.73 2.92
N PRO A 941 27.01 -4.91 3.97
CA PRO A 941 25.92 -4.17 4.58
C PRO A 941 25.55 -2.90 3.81
N LEU A 942 24.26 -2.57 3.79
CA LEU A 942 23.71 -1.33 3.23
C LEU A 942 23.36 -0.35 4.37
N LYS A 943 24.25 0.61 4.63
CA LYS A 943 24.14 1.56 5.74
C LYS A 943 24.08 3.02 5.29
N ASN A 944 24.77 3.36 4.20
CA ASN A 944 25.01 4.73 3.75
C ASN A 944 24.37 5.00 2.38
N ALA A 945 24.12 6.28 2.06
CA ALA A 945 23.59 6.69 0.77
C ALA A 945 24.61 6.47 -0.36
N ARG A 946 24.12 6.36 -1.60
CA ARG A 946 24.96 6.19 -2.80
C ARG A 946 26.02 7.29 -2.90
N GLY A 947 27.24 6.91 -3.26
CA GLY A 947 28.39 7.81 -3.39
C GLY A 947 29.16 8.06 -2.09
N THR A 948 28.90 7.29 -1.03
CA THR A 948 29.68 7.35 0.21
C THR A 948 31.02 6.61 0.06
N GLY A 949 31.05 5.55 -0.75
CA GLY A 949 32.23 4.72 -1.01
C GLY A 949 32.45 3.59 0.00
N GLU A 950 31.58 3.45 1.00
CA GLU A 950 31.62 2.40 2.02
C GLU A 950 30.19 2.05 2.46
N ASP A 951 29.87 0.75 2.53
CA ASP A 951 28.59 0.21 2.98
C ASP A 951 27.37 0.91 2.35
N ASP A 952 27.41 1.12 1.04
CA ASP A 952 26.41 1.86 0.25
C ASP A 952 25.83 1.01 -0.90
N PRO A 953 24.87 1.53 -1.69
CA PRO A 953 24.30 0.77 -2.82
C PRO A 953 25.34 0.29 -3.83
N ASP A 954 26.40 1.06 -4.08
CA ASP A 954 27.39 0.75 -5.11
C ASP A 954 28.36 -0.33 -4.62
N THR A 955 28.79 -0.28 -3.36
CA THR A 955 29.59 -1.37 -2.75
C THR A 955 28.80 -2.66 -2.71
N SER A 956 27.51 -2.61 -2.31
CA SER A 956 26.65 -3.79 -2.24
C SER A 956 26.37 -4.42 -3.60
N LYS A 957 26.16 -3.59 -4.64
CA LYS A 957 26.03 -4.07 -6.02
C LYS A 957 27.32 -4.73 -6.50
N LYS A 958 28.46 -4.11 -6.24
CA LYS A 958 29.78 -4.62 -6.64
C LYS A 958 30.07 -5.97 -6.01
N ASP A 959 29.78 -6.13 -4.72
CA ASP A 959 30.05 -7.37 -4.00
C ASP A 959 29.20 -8.54 -4.53
N ILE A 960 27.89 -8.33 -4.76
CA ILE A 960 27.02 -9.37 -5.36
C ILE A 960 27.48 -9.75 -6.77
N THR A 961 27.78 -8.77 -7.62
CA THR A 961 28.15 -9.04 -9.02
C THR A 961 29.56 -9.61 -9.16
N SER A 962 30.46 -9.30 -8.22
CA SER A 962 31.78 -9.92 -8.10
C SER A 962 31.68 -11.36 -7.62
N GLN A 963 30.79 -11.64 -6.67
CA GLN A 963 30.51 -13.00 -6.22
C GLN A 963 29.98 -13.87 -7.36
N GLY A 964 28.99 -13.41 -8.12
CA GLY A 964 28.46 -14.16 -9.26
C GLY A 964 29.51 -14.45 -10.33
N ALA A 965 30.37 -13.48 -10.65
CA ALA A 965 31.50 -13.70 -11.57
C ALA A 965 32.47 -14.78 -11.05
N LYS A 966 32.83 -14.74 -9.75
CA LYS A 966 33.69 -15.77 -9.12
C LYS A 966 33.06 -17.15 -9.19
N TRP A 967 31.76 -17.27 -8.94
CA TRP A 967 31.04 -18.56 -9.01
C TRP A 967 31.03 -19.14 -10.42
N ILE A 968 30.79 -18.31 -11.43
CA ILE A 968 30.85 -18.72 -12.84
C ILE A 968 32.25 -19.22 -13.22
N GLN A 969 33.29 -18.49 -12.82
CA GLN A 969 34.68 -18.87 -13.08
C GLN A 969 35.04 -20.19 -12.38
N ALA A 970 34.60 -20.38 -11.14
CA ALA A 970 34.80 -21.62 -10.40
C ALA A 970 34.12 -22.83 -11.07
N ALA A 971 32.99 -22.61 -11.76
CA ALA A 971 32.29 -23.63 -12.55
C ALA A 971 32.91 -23.88 -13.95
N GLY A 972 34.00 -23.19 -14.30
CA GLY A 972 34.70 -23.33 -15.58
C GLY A 972 34.14 -22.44 -16.70
N GLY A 973 33.29 -21.45 -16.39
CA GLY A 973 32.87 -20.41 -17.32
C GLY A 973 33.93 -19.31 -17.45
N VAL A 974 33.90 -18.57 -18.57
CA VAL A 974 34.79 -17.43 -18.82
C VAL A 974 33.98 -16.14 -18.72
N VAL A 975 34.34 -15.25 -17.79
CA VAL A 975 33.75 -13.91 -17.69
C VAL A 975 34.69 -12.91 -18.35
N VAL A 976 34.20 -12.22 -19.38
CA VAL A 976 34.93 -11.12 -20.04
C VAL A 976 34.24 -9.80 -19.71
N SER A 977 35.02 -8.76 -19.43
CA SER A 977 34.53 -7.48 -18.91
C SER A 977 35.01 -6.32 -19.78
N GLU A 978 34.13 -5.32 -20.00
CA GLU A 978 34.48 -4.08 -20.72
C GLU A 978 34.98 -2.96 -19.77
N GLY A 979 35.00 -3.18 -18.45
CA GLY A 979 35.53 -2.26 -17.43
C GLY A 979 35.81 -2.91 -16.06
N GLU A 980 36.47 -2.20 -15.13
CA GLU A 980 36.85 -2.74 -13.81
C GLU A 980 35.64 -2.94 -12.85
N ASP A 981 34.50 -2.31 -13.12
CA ASP A 981 33.29 -2.34 -12.28
C ASP A 981 32.12 -3.17 -12.87
N SER A 982 32.35 -3.91 -13.97
CA SER A 982 31.32 -4.79 -14.56
C SER A 982 31.45 -6.23 -14.06
N GLY A 983 30.53 -6.66 -13.20
CA GLY A 983 30.37 -8.04 -12.73
C GLY A 983 29.15 -8.76 -13.30
N VAL A 984 28.87 -9.96 -12.81
CA VAL A 984 27.72 -10.78 -13.24
C VAL A 984 26.82 -11.05 -12.05
N GLU A 985 25.55 -10.68 -12.16
CA GLU A 985 24.53 -11.08 -11.20
C GLU A 985 24.10 -12.53 -11.47
N VAL A 986 24.14 -13.39 -10.45
CA VAL A 986 23.58 -14.74 -10.52
C VAL A 986 22.37 -14.78 -9.58
N SER A 987 21.19 -15.05 -10.13
CA SER A 987 19.96 -15.16 -9.35
C SER A 987 20.07 -16.26 -8.30
N PRO A 988 19.60 -16.02 -7.05
CA PRO A 988 19.55 -17.06 -6.03
C PRO A 988 18.77 -18.31 -6.46
N LEU A 989 17.76 -18.17 -7.33
CA LEU A 989 17.01 -19.31 -7.87
C LEU A 989 17.87 -20.24 -8.75
N ILE A 990 18.93 -19.70 -9.36
CA ILE A 990 19.92 -20.48 -10.12
C ILE A 990 20.94 -21.10 -9.18
N SER A 991 21.54 -20.32 -8.28
CA SER A 991 22.60 -20.76 -7.37
C SER A 991 22.52 -20.06 -6.01
N TYR A 992 22.47 -20.83 -4.93
CA TYR A 992 22.42 -20.33 -3.55
C TYR A 992 23.79 -19.86 -3.06
N GLY A 993 24.82 -20.62 -3.38
CA GLY A 993 26.18 -20.44 -2.87
C GLY A 993 27.28 -20.78 -3.86
N GLY A 994 26.97 -20.81 -5.17
CA GLY A 994 27.89 -21.14 -6.26
C GLY A 994 27.68 -22.53 -6.86
N GLU A 995 26.79 -23.35 -6.31
CA GLU A 995 26.44 -24.67 -6.85
C GLU A 995 25.55 -24.60 -8.11
N GLY A 996 25.55 -25.66 -8.93
CA GLY A 996 24.61 -25.82 -10.05
C GLY A 996 24.91 -25.00 -11.30
N LEU A 997 26.13 -24.46 -11.42
CA LEU A 997 26.56 -23.62 -12.54
C LEU A 997 27.35 -24.37 -13.62
N ASP A 998 27.49 -25.69 -13.54
CA ASP A 998 28.26 -26.50 -14.49
C ASP A 998 27.80 -26.36 -15.95
N PHE A 999 26.54 -25.97 -16.17
CA PHE A 999 26.00 -25.70 -17.51
C PHE A 999 26.63 -24.48 -18.21
N LEU A 1000 27.35 -23.64 -17.46
CA LEU A 1000 28.11 -22.49 -17.95
C LEU A 1000 29.57 -22.83 -18.26
N LYS A 1001 30.00 -24.06 -18.01
CA LYS A 1001 31.35 -24.51 -18.34
C LYS A 1001 31.67 -24.25 -19.82
N ASP A 1002 32.86 -23.72 -20.06
CA ASP A 1002 33.39 -23.35 -21.38
C ASP A 1002 32.56 -22.26 -22.12
N ARG A 1003 31.56 -21.63 -21.48
CA ARG A 1003 30.82 -20.50 -22.05
C ARG A 1003 31.50 -19.18 -21.71
N THR A 1004 31.50 -18.25 -22.66
CA THR A 1004 31.94 -16.87 -22.44
C THR A 1004 30.74 -15.97 -22.11
N ILE A 1005 30.78 -15.30 -20.98
CA ILE A 1005 29.76 -14.36 -20.49
C ILE A 1005 30.36 -12.96 -20.48
N LYS A 1006 29.71 -12.02 -21.18
CA LYS A 1006 30.12 -10.62 -21.24
C LYS A 1006 29.45 -9.84 -20.11
N ALA A 1007 30.23 -9.27 -19.20
CA ALA A 1007 29.73 -8.41 -18.12
C ALA A 1007 29.51 -6.96 -18.61
N PRO A 1008 28.51 -6.22 -18.08
CA PRO A 1008 27.57 -6.63 -17.04
C PRO A 1008 26.49 -7.59 -17.58
N ALA A 1009 26.18 -8.65 -16.82
CA ALA A 1009 25.19 -9.66 -17.19
C ALA A 1009 24.36 -10.11 -15.99
N VAL A 1010 23.25 -10.77 -16.28
CA VAL A 1010 22.41 -11.48 -15.30
C VAL A 1010 22.20 -12.92 -15.76
N ILE A 1011 22.39 -13.87 -14.84
CA ILE A 1011 22.03 -15.28 -15.03
C ILE A 1011 20.77 -15.55 -14.22
N GLU A 1012 19.67 -15.77 -14.93
CA GLU A 1012 18.33 -15.92 -14.37
C GLU A 1012 17.64 -17.16 -14.95
N LYS A 1013 16.62 -17.66 -14.26
CA LYS A 1013 15.76 -18.73 -14.76
C LYS A 1013 14.85 -18.17 -15.88
N GLU A 1014 14.84 -18.82 -17.05
CA GLU A 1014 13.84 -18.52 -18.09
C GLU A 1014 12.42 -18.84 -17.58
N GLU A 1015 11.46 -17.96 -17.87
CA GLU A 1015 10.05 -18.09 -17.46
C GLU A 1015 9.36 -19.32 -18.04
#